data_AF-A0A8B6ETQ4-F1
#
_entry.id   AF-A0A8B6ETQ4-F1
#
_cell.length_a   1.000
_cell.length_b   1.000
_cell.length_c   1.000
_cell.angle_alpha   90.00
_cell.angle_beta   90.00
_cell.angle_gamma   90.00
#
_symmetry.space_group_name_H-M   'P 1'
#
loop_
_entity.id
_entity.type
_entity.pdbx_description
1 polymer ?
#
loop_
_entity_poly.entity_id
_entity_poly.type
_entity_poly.pdbx_seq_one_letter_code
_entity_poly.pdbx_strand_id
1 'polypeptide(L)'
;LISVKVFVLKQKQHKKYDQQNNIIHTSRRSSNFDNLKREDASRANENIQQLEREYVDPDSKFMELAESFQVLRDGQILLANGLHPEDGLKAKADKQDKHMLTHQQKVELGLESEKPGNNLWPDGIVPYEINTTSLTHERALPVIEDAIKRFNETTCIQFVPHTKTLEQELGHTGWVNFVSDGGCWSYVGKVFSGQSISLGQPGCLWVGIAIHEMGHALGEWHEQSRTDRDHHLNMRWDILGQSTKGGANYGKMDTRNYNPYDYESVMQYGAGSGMEVLQPELKFLTYYGSDLSYYDIKDITDAYRCTDKCVNPPKCQNGGFLNFQCICKCPEGLEGDTCESVINVEVCGGIIDIYPGQETTITTPNYPDSYNLDTKCVWLLRAPENLHVRVNVDVFHLPLVDNNKCYHWLEVRYNLVGQTGVRKCGTTAGDVWTTSAWGEQNLMLLIFDSVYGKNHPADKGFSLRANTVHKGCIPIPCVNGVCKECEAGQFRCQCDPGFEGTLCDTMEASAQLDCTFERSSQCFLKNTEEDDFDWIIYSGQTPSDLTGPDGALTGENYIYAEGSSPRTTGQTAILISDINFPAGDYCLRLNYNMFGADVGSLTVSVKDSKGDRELWTLSGNQGSSWRTDNVYILAEGDFKIRIEAVRGSNWESDIALDDLKISPGLCEEPKPLDCIASLKGTDYTGNVNTTVGGLTCQRWDSDSPTKHSYHDYDDHENYCRNIRGDENNIWCYTTDPDTRWDFCKVPRCDVEECRRSKNGYDYMGTKKTTEQGLTCKEGTFCTASANSPAPFCYVDDPDTRWDTCIIPKCTTQADECIKTPLGKDYFGTVSTTKSGKTCQAWSKQEPHKHGFWAMNDESNYCRNPDGEPAPWCYTTDSETRYEMCDIPFCQDLACRSSPCENKGICAEEAGGFKCKCPYGYTGDTCSTRDKTKEDCKRSTNGFEYRGMINTTISNRTCQRWDSDIPHGHNFNNLNAENYCRNPDNEPEPWCYTTDPNKRWEICDIPFCTTPAQECVSSLYGEDYFGTVRQTKNGIPCQKWSDLTPHSHSYNTKLKDQDDYCRNPTAPGDNFPWCYTIDPDIRWDFCDIPRC
;
A
#
# COMPACT_ATOMS: atom_id res chain seq x y z
N LEU A 1 -28.12 62.79 -17.54
CA LEU A 1 -28.18 63.90 -16.55
C LEU A 1 -29.27 63.71 -15.46
N ILE A 2 -29.83 62.51 -15.27
CA ILE A 2 -30.68 62.16 -14.12
C ILE A 2 -30.23 60.80 -13.56
N SER A 3 -29.08 60.76 -12.87
CA SER A 3 -28.62 59.61 -12.06
C SER A 3 -27.81 60.01 -10.82
N VAL A 4 -27.81 61.30 -10.43
CA VAL A 4 -27.02 61.84 -9.30
C VAL A 4 -27.91 62.33 -8.14
N LYS A 5 -29.13 61.76 -8.00
CA LYS A 5 -30.09 62.18 -6.96
C LYS A 5 -30.62 61.07 -6.03
N VAL A 6 -30.24 59.81 -6.24
CA VAL A 6 -30.66 58.70 -5.34
C VAL A 6 -29.63 58.42 -4.23
N PHE A 7 -28.33 58.66 -4.49
CA PHE A 7 -27.26 58.33 -3.53
C PHE A 7 -27.21 59.21 -2.26
N VAL A 8 -27.82 60.40 -2.30
CA VAL A 8 -27.73 61.40 -1.19
C VAL A 8 -28.85 61.25 -0.14
N LEU A 9 -29.85 60.39 -0.37
CA LEU A 9 -30.99 60.24 0.56
C LEU A 9 -30.87 59.08 1.56
N LYS A 10 -30.07 58.03 1.30
CA LYS A 10 -29.90 56.91 2.26
C LYS A 10 -28.94 57.22 3.44
N GLN A 11 -28.00 58.15 3.31
CA GLN A 11 -27.04 58.50 4.38
C GLN A 11 -27.63 59.33 5.56
N LYS A 12 -28.94 59.66 5.57
CA LYS A 12 -29.55 60.47 6.64
C LYS A 12 -30.46 59.72 7.63
N GLN A 13 -30.62 58.39 7.52
CA GLN A 13 -31.36 57.60 8.52
C GLN A 13 -30.47 56.72 9.43
N HIS A 14 -29.27 56.30 9.00
CA HIS A 14 -28.32 55.57 9.84
C HIS A 14 -27.46 56.49 10.74
N LYS A 15 -28.12 57.31 11.56
CA LYS A 15 -27.45 58.11 12.61
C LYS A 15 -28.30 58.28 13.88
N LYS A 16 -29.05 57.23 14.25
CA LYS A 16 -29.96 57.27 15.41
C LYS A 16 -30.08 55.97 16.21
N TYR A 17 -29.19 54.98 16.01
CA TYR A 17 -29.26 53.69 16.72
C TYR A 17 -27.98 53.30 17.51
N ASP A 18 -26.90 54.09 17.45
CA ASP A 18 -25.66 53.86 18.23
C ASP A 18 -25.62 54.59 19.59
N GLN A 19 -26.74 54.59 20.31
CA GLN A 19 -26.79 55.11 21.70
C GLN A 19 -27.68 54.23 22.58
N GLN A 20 -27.26 52.99 22.89
CA GLN A 20 -27.82 52.33 24.09
C GLN A 20 -27.03 51.22 24.80
N ASN A 21 -25.97 50.61 24.24
CA ASN A 21 -25.26 49.51 24.91
C ASN A 21 -23.80 49.84 25.26
N ASN A 22 -23.58 50.47 26.43
CA ASN A 22 -22.27 50.53 27.08
C ASN A 22 -22.41 50.81 28.59
N ILE A 23 -22.31 49.77 29.44
CA ILE A 23 -22.37 49.71 30.93
C ILE A 23 -22.41 48.20 31.28
N ILE A 24 -21.66 47.57 32.20
CA ILE A 24 -20.66 48.00 33.21
C ILE A 24 -19.60 46.89 33.44
N HIS A 25 -18.40 47.27 33.88
CA HIS A 25 -17.25 46.42 34.25
C HIS A 25 -17.30 45.85 35.70
N THR A 26 -16.30 45.01 36.02
CA THR A 26 -15.56 44.79 37.31
C THR A 26 -15.73 43.40 37.96
N SER A 27 -14.72 42.75 38.56
CA SER A 27 -13.25 42.99 38.70
C SER A 27 -12.54 41.63 38.92
N ARG A 28 -11.36 41.33 38.33
CA ARG A 28 -9.98 41.68 38.77
C ARG A 28 -9.71 41.42 40.28
N ARG A 29 -8.56 40.87 40.70
CA ARG A 29 -7.20 41.26 40.26
C ARG A 29 -6.07 40.29 40.68
N SER A 30 -4.94 40.43 39.98
CA SER A 30 -3.54 40.15 40.36
C SER A 30 -3.08 38.68 40.40
N SER A 31 -1.81 38.31 40.14
CA SER A 31 -0.64 38.93 39.43
C SER A 31 0.50 37.87 39.34
N ASN A 32 1.70 38.01 38.76
CA ASN A 32 2.56 39.16 38.38
C ASN A 32 3.66 38.72 37.35
N PHE A 33 4.39 39.68 36.78
CA PHE A 33 5.65 39.57 35.99
C PHE A 33 5.61 39.32 34.46
N ASP A 34 5.73 40.43 33.73
CA ASP A 34 6.09 40.54 32.31
C ASP A 34 7.59 40.27 32.03
N ASN A 35 7.93 39.93 30.78
CA ASN A 35 8.67 40.83 29.84
C ASN A 35 9.38 40.05 28.70
N LEU A 36 8.78 40.05 27.50
CA LEU A 36 9.42 40.01 26.16
C LEU A 36 8.30 39.80 25.11
N LYS A 37 7.66 40.89 24.65
CA LYS A 37 6.74 41.04 23.47
C LYS A 37 5.81 42.26 23.66
N ARG A 38 6.34 43.48 23.65
CA ARG A 38 5.55 44.73 23.54
C ARG A 38 6.34 45.84 22.86
N GLU A 39 6.43 45.78 21.53
CA GLU A 39 6.71 46.99 20.72
C GLU A 39 5.94 46.97 19.38
N ASP A 40 5.72 45.81 18.74
CA ASP A 40 4.99 45.75 17.44
C ASP A 40 3.46 45.93 17.52
N ALA A 41 2.83 45.67 18.66
CA ALA A 41 1.36 45.64 18.78
C ALA A 41 0.66 47.00 18.60
N SER A 42 1.39 48.13 18.69
CA SER A 42 0.80 49.46 18.52
C SER A 42 0.63 49.88 17.06
N ARG A 43 1.30 49.21 16.11
CA ARG A 43 1.33 49.62 14.70
C ARG A 43 0.32 48.89 13.82
N ALA A 44 -0.25 47.79 14.33
CA ALA A 44 -1.31 47.02 13.67
C ALA A 44 -2.69 47.71 13.73
N ASN A 45 -2.95 48.54 14.75
CA ASN A 45 -4.31 48.99 15.05
C ASN A 45 -4.80 50.20 14.21
N GLU A 46 -3.91 50.89 13.48
CA GLU A 46 -4.31 51.93 12.51
C GLU A 46 -4.70 51.32 11.15
N ASN A 47 -4.15 50.16 10.77
CA ASN A 47 -4.46 49.51 9.50
C ASN A 47 -5.82 48.78 9.50
N ILE A 48 -6.32 48.34 10.66
CA ILE A 48 -7.60 47.62 10.77
C ILE A 48 -8.79 48.52 10.37
N GLN A 49 -8.80 49.80 10.77
CA GLN A 49 -9.85 50.77 10.39
C GLN A 49 -9.78 51.24 8.92
N GLN A 50 -8.79 50.77 8.16
CA GLN A 50 -8.68 51.03 6.73
C GLN A 50 -9.15 49.84 5.88
N LEU A 51 -9.16 48.62 6.44
CA LEU A 51 -9.61 47.40 5.75
C LEU A 51 -11.13 47.18 5.79
N GLU A 52 -11.85 47.76 6.76
CA GLU A 52 -13.34 47.69 6.84
C GLU A 52 -14.09 48.50 5.75
N ARG A 53 -13.43 48.82 4.62
CA ARG A 53 -14.01 49.68 3.55
C ARG A 53 -13.94 49.14 2.13
N GLU A 54 -13.31 47.99 1.90
CA GLU A 54 -13.36 47.29 0.62
C GLU A 54 -13.79 45.84 0.85
N TYR A 55 -15.09 45.60 0.68
CA TYR A 55 -15.68 44.25 0.67
C TYR A 55 -15.29 43.60 -0.67
N VAL A 56 -14.20 42.83 -0.65
CA VAL A 56 -13.80 42.01 -1.80
C VAL A 56 -14.71 40.80 -1.85
N ASP A 57 -15.37 40.61 -2.99
CA ASP A 57 -16.23 39.45 -3.22
C ASP A 57 -15.37 38.17 -3.31
N PRO A 58 -15.56 37.19 -2.41
CA PRO A 58 -14.80 35.94 -2.45
C PRO A 58 -15.14 35.07 -3.66
N ASP A 59 -16.34 35.21 -4.26
CA ASP A 59 -16.71 34.58 -5.55
C ASP A 59 -16.21 35.39 -6.76
N SER A 60 -15.30 36.36 -6.56
CA SER A 60 -14.72 37.11 -7.68
C SER A 60 -13.55 36.37 -8.33
N LYS A 61 -13.51 36.43 -9.66
CA LYS A 61 -12.38 35.96 -10.50
C LYS A 61 -11.00 36.51 -10.10
N PHE A 62 -10.97 37.57 -9.30
CA PHE A 62 -9.75 38.12 -8.73
C PHE A 62 -9.21 37.28 -7.56
N MET A 63 -10.09 36.78 -6.69
CA MET A 63 -9.73 35.92 -5.56
C MET A 63 -9.36 34.51 -6.04
N GLU A 64 -10.17 33.91 -6.91
CA GLU A 64 -9.88 32.62 -7.57
C GLU A 64 -8.49 32.62 -8.23
N LEU A 65 -8.17 33.69 -8.97
CA LEU A 65 -6.86 33.85 -9.60
C LEU A 65 -5.74 33.99 -8.56
N ALA A 66 -5.94 34.76 -7.49
CA ALA A 66 -4.94 34.96 -6.44
C ALA A 66 -4.60 33.69 -5.65
N GLU A 67 -5.58 32.83 -5.40
CA GLU A 67 -5.44 31.56 -4.66
C GLU A 67 -4.83 30.44 -5.52
N SER A 68 -4.86 30.57 -6.85
CA SER A 68 -4.33 29.57 -7.79
C SER A 68 -2.81 29.60 -8.02
N PHE A 69 -2.08 30.54 -7.39
CA PHE A 69 -0.65 30.72 -7.62
C PHE A 69 0.24 29.81 -6.75
N GLN A 70 1.10 29.05 -7.42
CA GLN A 70 2.24 28.37 -6.80
C GLN A 70 3.49 29.23 -6.89
N VAL A 71 4.06 29.57 -5.73
CA VAL A 71 5.23 30.44 -5.62
C VAL A 71 6.46 29.62 -5.25
N LEU A 72 7.46 29.65 -6.12
CA LEU A 72 8.73 28.98 -5.88
C LEU A 72 9.69 29.90 -5.11
N ARG A 73 10.21 29.40 -3.99
CA ARG A 73 11.26 30.06 -3.20
C ARG A 73 12.25 29.03 -2.67
N ASP A 74 13.54 29.26 -2.89
CA ASP A 74 14.64 28.42 -2.40
C ASP A 74 14.48 26.92 -2.74
N GLY A 75 13.84 26.60 -3.88
CA GLY A 75 13.56 25.24 -4.34
C GLY A 75 12.30 24.59 -3.78
N GLN A 76 11.50 25.31 -2.98
CA GLN A 76 10.24 24.82 -2.41
C GLN A 76 9.02 25.51 -3.03
N ILE A 77 7.94 24.75 -3.24
CA ILE A 77 6.62 25.27 -3.62
C ILE A 77 5.93 25.78 -2.36
N LEU A 78 5.55 27.07 -2.37
CA LEU A 78 4.75 27.71 -1.36
C LEU A 78 3.42 28.17 -1.99
N LEU A 79 2.31 27.98 -1.28
CA LEU A 79 1.05 28.62 -1.64
C LEU A 79 1.17 30.14 -1.41
N ALA A 80 0.53 30.94 -2.26
CA ALA A 80 0.53 32.40 -2.12
C ALA A 80 -0.22 32.82 -0.83
N ASN A 81 0.43 33.59 0.05
CA ASN A 81 -0.17 34.02 1.31
C ASN A 81 -0.97 35.32 1.14
N GLY A 82 -2.30 35.26 1.30
CA GLY A 82 -3.21 36.39 1.04
C GLY A 82 -4.45 36.49 1.94
N LEU A 83 -4.29 37.03 3.16
CA LEU A 83 -5.33 37.76 3.92
C LEU A 83 -6.68 37.05 4.25
N HIS A 84 -6.63 36.14 5.23
CA HIS A 84 -7.66 35.98 6.31
C HIS A 84 -8.99 35.26 5.91
N PRO A 85 -9.86 34.86 6.87
CA PRO A 85 -9.79 33.59 7.59
C PRO A 85 -10.91 32.58 7.23
N GLU A 86 -11.32 32.47 5.96
CA GLU A 86 -12.52 31.67 5.59
C GLU A 86 -12.26 30.31 4.90
N ASP A 87 -11.00 29.85 4.83
CA ASP A 87 -10.67 28.43 4.54
C ASP A 87 -11.36 27.46 5.53
N GLY A 88 -11.67 27.95 6.74
CA GLY A 88 -12.46 27.23 7.76
C GLY A 88 -13.97 27.22 7.54
N LEU A 89 -14.48 27.84 6.45
CA LEU A 89 -15.90 27.87 6.10
C LEU A 89 -16.21 27.07 4.82
N LYS A 90 -15.36 27.11 3.77
CA LYS A 90 -15.48 26.20 2.61
C LYS A 90 -15.34 24.73 3.06
N ALA A 91 -14.27 24.40 3.80
CA ALA A 91 -14.06 23.10 4.45
C ALA A 91 -15.10 22.74 5.56
N LYS A 92 -16.07 23.62 5.82
CA LYS A 92 -17.23 23.39 6.70
C LYS A 92 -18.52 23.14 5.91
N ALA A 93 -18.59 23.61 4.66
CA ALA A 93 -19.68 23.33 3.72
C ALA A 93 -19.51 21.93 3.11
N ASP A 94 -18.29 21.52 2.78
CA ASP A 94 -17.96 20.15 2.32
C ASP A 94 -18.34 19.07 3.35
N LYS A 95 -18.44 19.45 4.63
CA LYS A 95 -18.90 18.60 5.75
C LYS A 95 -20.41 18.66 5.99
N GLN A 96 -21.15 19.39 5.16
CA GLN A 96 -22.60 19.60 5.25
C GLN A 96 -23.35 19.17 3.99
N ASP A 97 -22.64 18.98 2.86
CA ASP A 97 -23.15 18.35 1.64
C ASP A 97 -23.58 16.89 1.87
N LYS A 98 -24.69 16.51 1.23
CA LYS A 98 -25.36 15.21 1.26
C LYS A 98 -26.15 15.08 -0.04
N HIS A 99 -26.23 13.92 -0.66
CA HIS A 99 -27.32 13.65 -1.62
C HIS A 99 -28.46 12.84 -0.98
N MET A 100 -29.66 12.97 -1.54
CA MET A 100 -30.85 12.23 -1.11
C MET A 100 -31.19 11.14 -2.13
N LEU A 101 -31.04 9.88 -1.72
CA LEU A 101 -31.37 8.71 -2.55
C LEU A 101 -32.85 8.69 -2.95
N THR A 102 -33.12 8.51 -4.25
CA THR A 102 -34.49 8.36 -4.78
C THR A 102 -35.18 7.10 -4.26
N HIS A 103 -36.50 6.96 -4.44
CA HIS A 103 -37.16 5.67 -4.17
C HIS A 103 -36.68 4.55 -5.12
N GLN A 104 -36.28 4.89 -6.35
CA GLN A 104 -35.76 3.95 -7.34
C GLN A 104 -34.29 3.57 -7.05
N GLN A 105 -33.46 4.53 -6.65
CA GLN A 105 -32.11 4.30 -6.11
C GLN A 105 -32.15 3.54 -4.80
N LYS A 106 -33.19 3.76 -3.97
CA LYS A 106 -33.48 2.87 -2.84
C LYS A 106 -33.70 1.45 -3.34
N VAL A 107 -34.41 1.19 -4.43
CA VAL A 107 -34.45 -0.16 -5.01
C VAL A 107 -33.07 -0.64 -5.46
N GLU A 108 -32.38 0.17 -6.27
CA GLU A 108 -31.09 -0.18 -6.86
C GLU A 108 -30.02 -0.51 -5.80
N LEU A 109 -30.15 0.11 -4.63
CA LEU A 109 -29.34 -0.10 -3.43
C LEU A 109 -30.00 -1.05 -2.40
N GLY A 110 -31.03 -1.82 -2.78
CA GLY A 110 -31.62 -2.91 -1.98
C GLY A 110 -32.63 -2.53 -0.89
N LEU A 111 -33.05 -1.26 -0.82
CA LEU A 111 -33.89 -0.67 0.23
C LEU A 111 -35.42 -0.74 -0.04
N GLU A 112 -35.88 -0.92 -1.30
CA GLU A 112 -37.27 -1.27 -1.71
C GLU A 112 -37.25 -2.08 -3.06
N SER A 113 -38.37 -2.29 -3.81
CA SER A 113 -38.38 -3.18 -5.02
C SER A 113 -39.06 -2.71 -6.33
N GLU A 114 -38.34 -2.02 -7.25
CA GLU A 114 -38.54 -1.91 -8.74
C GLU A 114 -37.38 -1.18 -9.52
N LYS A 115 -36.98 -1.67 -10.71
CA LYS A 115 -35.71 -1.31 -11.44
C LYS A 115 -35.55 0.14 -11.97
N PRO A 116 -34.31 0.64 -12.23
CA PRO A 116 -34.01 1.99 -12.75
C PRO A 116 -34.62 2.34 -14.11
N GLY A 117 -34.97 3.61 -14.26
CA GLY A 117 -35.31 4.28 -15.52
C GLY A 117 -34.39 5.48 -15.79
N ASN A 118 -34.55 6.12 -16.95
CA ASN A 118 -33.71 7.24 -17.36
C ASN A 118 -34.18 8.55 -16.68
N ASN A 119 -33.49 8.99 -15.63
CA ASN A 119 -33.92 10.07 -14.73
C ASN A 119 -33.53 11.50 -15.16
N LEU A 120 -33.29 11.77 -16.44
CA LEU A 120 -32.98 13.12 -16.93
C LEU A 120 -34.24 13.99 -17.08
N TRP A 121 -34.08 15.31 -17.04
CA TRP A 121 -35.19 16.26 -17.28
C TRP A 121 -35.61 16.30 -18.76
N PRO A 122 -36.90 16.11 -19.09
CA PRO A 122 -37.38 16.21 -20.47
C PRO A 122 -37.04 17.54 -21.14
N ASP A 123 -36.67 17.47 -22.41
CA ASP A 123 -36.28 18.61 -23.27
C ASP A 123 -35.16 19.53 -22.71
N GLY A 124 -34.47 19.12 -21.64
CA GLY A 124 -33.49 19.96 -20.94
C GLY A 124 -34.11 21.10 -20.11
N ILE A 125 -35.42 21.10 -19.89
CA ILE A 125 -36.12 22.20 -19.21
C ILE A 125 -36.41 21.82 -17.76
N VAL A 126 -35.99 22.67 -16.83
CA VAL A 126 -36.17 22.48 -15.38
C VAL A 126 -37.07 23.60 -14.82
N PRO A 127 -38.37 23.34 -14.60
CA PRO A 127 -39.25 24.30 -13.94
C PRO A 127 -38.81 24.52 -12.49
N TYR A 128 -38.72 25.77 -12.01
CA TYR A 128 -38.29 26.07 -10.64
C TYR A 128 -39.16 27.07 -9.89
N GLU A 129 -39.18 26.98 -8.56
CA GLU A 129 -39.64 28.03 -7.64
C GLU A 129 -38.56 28.33 -6.58
N ILE A 130 -38.59 29.51 -5.98
CA ILE A 130 -37.69 29.90 -4.87
C ILE A 130 -38.53 30.22 -3.64
N ASN A 131 -38.36 29.44 -2.57
CA ASN A 131 -39.06 29.65 -1.31
C ASN A 131 -38.40 30.77 -0.47
N THR A 132 -38.74 32.01 -0.82
CA THR A 132 -38.32 33.24 -0.13
C THR A 132 -38.75 33.36 1.34
N THR A 133 -39.62 32.46 1.83
CA THR A 133 -39.96 32.38 3.26
C THR A 133 -38.92 31.58 4.04
N SER A 134 -38.25 30.61 3.39
CA SER A 134 -37.12 29.86 3.97
C SER A 134 -35.77 30.51 3.66
N LEU A 135 -35.58 30.97 2.42
CA LEU A 135 -34.36 31.61 1.95
C LEU A 135 -34.41 33.12 2.23
N THR A 136 -34.16 33.49 3.49
CA THR A 136 -34.32 34.89 3.97
C THR A 136 -33.06 35.73 3.91
N HIS A 137 -31.88 35.11 3.82
CA HIS A 137 -30.58 35.80 3.73
C HIS A 137 -30.39 36.56 2.41
N GLU A 138 -29.79 37.75 2.46
CA GLU A 138 -29.72 38.68 1.31
C GLU A 138 -28.90 38.17 0.11
N ARG A 139 -27.90 37.31 0.32
CA ARG A 139 -27.13 36.68 -0.76
C ARG A 139 -27.90 35.62 -1.57
N ALA A 140 -29.01 35.10 -1.05
CA ALA A 140 -29.61 33.88 -1.61
C ALA A 140 -30.23 34.04 -2.99
N LEU A 141 -30.99 35.12 -3.23
CA LEU A 141 -31.56 35.39 -4.55
C LEU A 141 -30.47 35.64 -5.60
N PRO A 142 -29.47 36.54 -5.39
CA PRO A 142 -28.36 36.73 -6.31
C PRO A 142 -27.62 35.42 -6.66
N VAL A 143 -27.28 34.60 -5.65
CA VAL A 143 -26.54 33.34 -5.86
C VAL A 143 -27.34 32.35 -6.72
N ILE A 144 -28.64 32.18 -6.46
CA ILE A 144 -29.51 31.28 -7.25
C ILE A 144 -29.70 31.83 -8.67
N GLU A 145 -29.93 33.14 -8.82
CA GLU A 145 -30.10 33.78 -10.13
C GLU A 145 -28.82 33.67 -10.99
N ASP A 146 -27.65 33.89 -10.39
CA ASP A 146 -26.36 33.78 -11.07
C ASP A 146 -25.95 32.32 -11.36
N ALA A 147 -26.38 31.34 -10.56
CA ALA A 147 -26.20 29.91 -10.87
C ALA A 147 -27.11 29.47 -12.03
N ILE A 148 -28.41 29.82 -11.99
CA ILE A 148 -29.37 29.60 -13.08
C ILE A 148 -28.87 30.20 -14.40
N LYS A 149 -28.34 31.42 -14.34
CA LYS A 149 -27.79 32.11 -15.52
C LYS A 149 -26.65 31.30 -16.17
N ARG A 150 -25.75 30.70 -15.39
CA ARG A 150 -24.62 29.92 -15.93
C ARG A 150 -25.07 28.70 -16.71
N PHE A 151 -25.99 27.89 -16.17
CA PHE A 151 -26.57 26.77 -16.91
C PHE A 151 -27.26 27.26 -18.19
N ASN A 152 -28.11 28.29 -18.07
CA ASN A 152 -28.92 28.81 -19.19
C ASN A 152 -28.09 29.44 -20.32
N GLU A 153 -26.91 30.02 -20.02
CA GLU A 153 -26.02 30.67 -20.99
C GLU A 153 -24.96 29.71 -21.57
N THR A 154 -24.54 28.68 -20.83
CA THR A 154 -23.40 27.82 -21.22
C THR A 154 -23.77 26.40 -21.65
N THR A 155 -24.96 25.91 -21.32
CA THR A 155 -25.47 24.57 -21.65
C THR A 155 -26.81 24.64 -22.41
N CYS A 156 -27.35 23.51 -22.90
CA CYS A 156 -28.73 23.52 -23.41
C CYS A 156 -29.82 23.50 -22.32
N ILE A 157 -29.44 23.35 -21.05
CA ILE A 157 -30.39 23.31 -19.94
C ILE A 157 -31.03 24.68 -19.76
N GLN A 158 -32.32 24.71 -19.50
CA GLN A 158 -33.06 25.94 -19.23
C GLN A 158 -33.85 25.81 -17.92
N PHE A 159 -33.37 26.47 -16.88
CA PHE A 159 -34.14 26.71 -15.66
C PHE A 159 -35.16 27.82 -15.92
N VAL A 160 -36.45 27.49 -15.81
CA VAL A 160 -37.58 28.39 -16.15
C VAL A 160 -38.54 28.51 -14.95
N PRO A 161 -39.06 29.71 -14.61
CA PRO A 161 -40.02 29.84 -13.52
C PRO A 161 -41.25 28.95 -13.71
N HIS A 162 -41.55 28.13 -12.69
CA HIS A 162 -42.62 27.15 -12.74
C HIS A 162 -44.00 27.79 -12.87
N THR A 163 -44.80 27.31 -13.82
CA THR A 163 -46.20 27.72 -13.99
C THR A 163 -47.07 26.55 -14.46
N LYS A 164 -48.37 26.62 -14.19
CA LYS A 164 -49.36 25.64 -14.68
C LYS A 164 -49.55 25.61 -16.19
N THR A 165 -49.08 26.63 -16.91
CA THR A 165 -49.01 26.60 -18.38
C THR A 165 -47.80 25.78 -18.83
N LEU A 166 -46.63 26.00 -18.21
CA LEU A 166 -45.40 25.27 -18.53
C LEU A 166 -45.52 23.76 -18.27
N GLU A 167 -46.19 23.33 -17.19
CA GLU A 167 -46.50 21.90 -16.95
C GLU A 167 -47.26 21.25 -18.14
N GLN A 168 -48.15 22.00 -18.79
CA GLN A 168 -48.95 21.51 -19.92
C GLN A 168 -48.15 21.48 -21.22
N GLU A 169 -47.20 22.41 -21.39
CA GLU A 169 -46.32 22.49 -22.55
C GLU A 169 -45.25 21.39 -22.55
N LEU A 170 -44.65 21.11 -21.38
CA LEU A 170 -43.61 20.08 -21.21
C LEU A 170 -44.15 18.65 -21.06
N GLY A 171 -45.47 18.49 -20.92
CA GLY A 171 -46.09 17.17 -20.70
C GLY A 171 -45.75 16.51 -19.37
N HIS A 172 -45.15 17.22 -18.42
CA HIS A 172 -44.82 16.72 -17.08
C HIS A 172 -45.07 17.73 -15.97
N THR A 173 -45.35 17.23 -14.77
CA THR A 173 -45.57 18.03 -13.55
C THR A 173 -44.33 18.14 -12.65
N GLY A 174 -43.14 17.77 -13.15
CA GLY A 174 -41.85 17.91 -12.47
C GLY A 174 -41.40 19.36 -12.31
N TRP A 175 -40.95 19.74 -11.12
CA TRP A 175 -40.30 21.03 -10.81
C TRP A 175 -39.36 20.94 -9.59
N VAL A 176 -38.43 21.89 -9.46
CA VAL A 176 -37.48 22.02 -8.34
C VAL A 176 -37.80 23.23 -7.45
N ASN A 177 -37.67 23.07 -6.12
CA ASN A 177 -37.91 24.13 -5.14
C ASN A 177 -36.61 24.48 -4.42
N PHE A 178 -36.09 25.70 -4.60
CA PHE A 178 -34.97 26.18 -3.80
C PHE A 178 -35.46 26.53 -2.39
N VAL A 179 -34.89 25.88 -1.38
CA VAL A 179 -35.24 26.03 0.04
C VAL A 179 -34.00 26.18 0.92
N SER A 180 -34.17 26.67 2.15
CA SER A 180 -33.15 26.53 3.20
C SER A 180 -33.56 25.41 4.16
N ASP A 181 -32.85 24.29 4.15
CA ASP A 181 -32.96 23.20 5.13
C ASP A 181 -31.59 22.91 5.78
N GLY A 182 -31.47 21.82 6.54
CA GLY A 182 -30.28 21.40 7.30
C GLY A 182 -29.10 20.90 6.47
N GLY A 183 -28.50 21.78 5.66
CA GLY A 183 -27.28 21.55 4.89
C GLY A 183 -27.40 21.97 3.43
N CYS A 184 -26.37 21.66 2.67
CA CYS A 184 -26.40 21.69 1.21
C CYS A 184 -26.83 20.28 0.78
N TRP A 185 -27.86 20.15 -0.07
CA TRP A 185 -28.22 18.86 -0.65
C TRP A 185 -29.22 18.97 -1.80
N SER A 186 -29.19 17.95 -2.65
CA SER A 186 -30.09 17.77 -3.79
C SER A 186 -30.41 16.28 -4.03
N TYR A 187 -31.31 16.04 -4.97
CA TYR A 187 -31.63 14.69 -5.46
C TYR A 187 -30.96 14.49 -6.83
N VAL A 188 -30.41 13.31 -7.08
CA VAL A 188 -29.75 13.04 -8.37
C VAL A 188 -30.78 12.77 -9.47
N GLY A 189 -30.93 13.73 -10.39
CA GLY A 189 -31.85 13.71 -11.52
C GLY A 189 -33.29 14.15 -11.21
N LYS A 190 -34.18 13.97 -12.17
CA LYS A 190 -35.62 14.24 -12.05
C LYS A 190 -36.34 13.08 -11.39
N VAL A 191 -36.56 13.19 -10.09
CA VAL A 191 -37.06 12.11 -9.23
C VAL A 191 -38.57 12.15 -9.00
N PHE A 192 -39.07 13.33 -8.64
CA PHE A 192 -40.45 13.50 -8.17
C PHE A 192 -41.19 14.51 -9.06
N SER A 193 -42.48 14.74 -8.76
CA SER A 193 -43.22 15.87 -9.33
C SER A 193 -42.79 17.19 -8.71
N GLY A 194 -42.55 17.24 -7.39
CA GLY A 194 -41.84 18.35 -6.75
C GLY A 194 -40.68 17.82 -5.92
N GLN A 195 -39.47 18.31 -6.17
CA GLN A 195 -38.27 17.98 -5.39
C GLN A 195 -37.58 19.25 -4.90
N SER A 196 -36.86 19.17 -3.80
CA SER A 196 -36.16 20.32 -3.21
C SER A 196 -34.68 20.33 -3.58
N ILE A 197 -34.14 21.54 -3.70
CA ILE A 197 -32.70 21.84 -3.67
C ILE A 197 -32.47 22.66 -2.39
N SER A 198 -31.69 22.14 -1.45
CA SER A 198 -31.41 22.81 -0.17
C SER A 198 -30.12 23.62 -0.24
N LEU A 199 -30.24 24.92 0.03
CA LEU A 199 -29.11 25.82 0.24
C LEU A 199 -29.17 26.37 1.67
N GLY A 200 -28.71 25.55 2.63
CA GLY A 200 -28.70 25.88 4.06
C GLY A 200 -28.01 27.21 4.37
N GLN A 201 -28.76 28.16 4.91
CA GLN A 201 -28.26 29.52 5.11
C GLN A 201 -27.44 29.71 6.40
N PRO A 202 -26.36 30.53 6.39
CA PRO A 202 -25.73 31.16 5.23
C PRO A 202 -24.70 30.26 4.52
N GLY A 203 -24.39 29.08 5.06
CA GLY A 203 -23.22 28.27 4.70
C GLY A 203 -23.17 27.80 3.25
N CYS A 204 -24.31 27.52 2.62
CA CYS A 204 -24.40 27.05 1.23
C CYS A 204 -24.66 28.18 0.21
N LEU A 205 -24.63 29.46 0.63
CA LEU A 205 -24.95 30.60 -0.24
C LEU A 205 -23.72 31.09 -1.02
N TRP A 206 -23.15 30.15 -1.76
CA TRP A 206 -22.00 30.32 -2.65
C TRP A 206 -22.40 29.85 -4.04
N VAL A 207 -21.84 30.47 -5.07
CA VAL A 207 -22.18 30.15 -6.46
C VAL A 207 -21.85 28.70 -6.79
N GLY A 208 -20.62 28.26 -6.51
CA GLY A 208 -20.17 26.89 -6.82
C GLY A 208 -21.01 25.83 -6.14
N ILE A 209 -21.43 26.06 -4.89
CA ILE A 209 -22.31 25.15 -4.16
C ILE A 209 -23.71 25.13 -4.80
N ALA A 210 -24.29 26.29 -5.14
CA ALA A 210 -25.57 26.32 -5.84
C ALA A 210 -25.52 25.59 -7.19
N ILE A 211 -24.41 25.68 -7.92
CA ILE A 211 -24.17 24.94 -9.16
C ILE A 211 -24.07 23.43 -8.91
N HIS A 212 -23.29 23.00 -7.90
CA HIS A 212 -23.12 21.60 -7.51
C HIS A 212 -24.47 20.92 -7.25
N GLU A 213 -25.32 21.55 -6.42
CA GLU A 213 -26.64 21.03 -6.08
C GLU A 213 -27.61 21.01 -7.28
N MET A 214 -27.41 21.93 -8.24
CA MET A 214 -28.14 21.94 -9.51
C MET A 214 -27.61 20.87 -10.48
N GLY A 215 -26.32 20.57 -10.51
CA GLY A 215 -25.71 19.45 -11.26
C GLY A 215 -26.27 18.10 -10.81
N HIS A 216 -26.33 17.88 -9.49
CA HIS A 216 -27.10 16.78 -8.90
C HIS A 216 -28.54 16.76 -9.42
N ALA A 217 -29.28 17.87 -9.34
CA ALA A 217 -30.67 17.92 -9.83
C ALA A 217 -30.81 17.55 -11.32
N LEU A 218 -29.78 17.76 -12.15
CA LEU A 218 -29.75 17.38 -13.56
C LEU A 218 -29.39 15.90 -13.80
N GLY A 219 -28.77 15.23 -12.83
CA GLY A 219 -28.42 13.81 -12.89
C GLY A 219 -26.93 13.50 -12.73
N GLU A 220 -26.12 14.49 -12.36
CA GLU A 220 -24.69 14.30 -12.12
C GLU A 220 -24.44 13.71 -10.72
N TRP A 221 -23.58 12.71 -10.66
CA TRP A 221 -23.00 12.25 -9.40
C TRP A 221 -21.75 13.08 -9.06
N HIS A 222 -21.23 12.92 -7.86
CA HIS A 222 -19.88 13.41 -7.54
C HIS A 222 -18.83 12.81 -8.48
N GLU A 223 -17.81 13.58 -8.85
CA GLU A 223 -16.76 13.10 -9.78
C GLU A 223 -15.97 11.94 -9.15
N GLN A 224 -15.69 12.01 -7.85
CA GLN A 224 -15.08 10.88 -7.11
C GLN A 224 -15.98 9.64 -6.99
N SER A 225 -17.25 9.70 -7.40
CA SER A 225 -18.18 8.57 -7.45
C SER A 225 -18.20 7.86 -8.81
N ARG A 226 -17.38 8.27 -9.77
CA ARG A 226 -17.26 7.58 -11.07
C ARG A 226 -16.74 6.14 -10.93
N THR A 227 -17.14 5.26 -11.85
CA THR A 227 -16.65 3.87 -11.91
C THR A 227 -15.13 3.77 -12.13
N ASP A 228 -14.57 4.69 -12.93
CA ASP A 228 -13.14 4.74 -13.31
C ASP A 228 -12.24 5.49 -12.32
N ARG A 229 -12.80 6.04 -11.23
CA ARG A 229 -12.10 6.95 -10.29
C ARG A 229 -10.85 6.36 -9.63
N ASP A 230 -10.72 5.04 -9.54
CA ASP A 230 -9.53 4.39 -8.93
C ASP A 230 -8.27 4.47 -9.81
N HIS A 231 -8.38 4.88 -11.09
CA HIS A 231 -7.20 5.26 -11.90
C HIS A 231 -6.65 6.65 -11.53
N HIS A 232 -7.42 7.42 -10.76
CA HIS A 232 -7.21 8.84 -10.48
C HIS A 232 -7.01 9.12 -8.98
N LEU A 233 -7.71 8.37 -8.13
CA LEU A 233 -7.81 8.59 -6.69
C LEU A 233 -7.60 7.30 -5.89
N ASN A 234 -7.02 7.44 -4.70
CA ASN A 234 -6.99 6.44 -3.64
C ASN A 234 -7.87 6.91 -2.48
N MET A 235 -8.85 6.10 -2.07
CA MET A 235 -9.85 6.47 -1.06
C MET A 235 -9.43 5.98 0.33
N ARG A 236 -9.31 6.91 1.29
CA ARG A 236 -8.90 6.64 2.67
C ARG A 236 -10.12 6.42 3.56
N TRP A 237 -10.73 5.24 3.42
CA TRP A 237 -11.93 4.83 4.13
C TRP A 237 -11.79 4.81 5.65
N ASP A 238 -10.56 4.56 6.14
CA ASP A 238 -10.13 4.69 7.53
C ASP A 238 -10.37 6.10 8.11
N ILE A 239 -10.26 7.14 7.28
CA ILE A 239 -10.45 8.54 7.67
C ILE A 239 -11.88 9.03 7.35
N LEU A 240 -12.52 8.48 6.31
CA LEU A 240 -13.86 8.89 5.90
C LEU A 240 -14.98 8.33 6.80
N GLY A 241 -14.79 7.14 7.38
CA GLY A 241 -15.74 6.48 8.27
C GLY A 241 -17.01 5.97 7.57
N GLN A 242 -17.31 4.68 7.72
CA GLN A 242 -18.42 4.07 6.97
C GLN A 242 -19.83 4.37 7.50
N SER A 243 -19.98 4.94 8.70
CA SER A 243 -21.25 4.99 9.44
C SER A 243 -22.28 6.02 8.94
N THR A 244 -22.89 5.72 7.79
CA THR A 244 -24.12 6.29 7.23
C THR A 244 -24.09 7.76 6.78
N LYS A 245 -24.75 8.04 5.65
CA LYS A 245 -24.87 9.35 4.97
C LYS A 245 -23.59 9.95 4.39
N GLY A 246 -22.42 9.78 5.03
CA GLY A 246 -21.14 10.24 4.48
C GLY A 246 -20.64 9.38 3.32
N GLY A 247 -20.58 8.05 3.51
CA GLY A 247 -20.02 7.11 2.53
C GLY A 247 -20.71 7.09 1.15
N ALA A 248 -21.97 7.55 1.06
CA ALA A 248 -22.69 7.62 -0.21
C ALA A 248 -22.15 8.71 -1.17
N ASN A 249 -21.48 9.76 -0.65
CA ASN A 249 -20.85 10.82 -1.46
C ASN A 249 -19.43 10.43 -1.93
N TYR A 250 -18.94 9.27 -1.51
CA TYR A 250 -17.61 8.73 -1.84
C TYR A 250 -17.67 7.31 -2.45
N GLY A 251 -18.83 6.64 -2.40
CA GLY A 251 -19.04 5.34 -3.04
C GLY A 251 -19.02 5.45 -4.57
N LYS A 252 -18.56 4.41 -5.26
CA LYS A 252 -18.71 4.32 -6.72
C LYS A 252 -20.19 4.15 -7.07
N MET A 253 -20.62 4.80 -8.13
CA MET A 253 -21.96 4.72 -8.70
C MET A 253 -21.86 4.32 -10.17
N ASP A 254 -22.83 3.57 -10.69
CA ASP A 254 -22.91 3.23 -12.12
C ASP A 254 -23.07 4.52 -12.95
N THR A 255 -21.99 4.88 -13.64
CA THR A 255 -21.75 6.18 -14.25
C THR A 255 -21.28 5.98 -15.69
N ARG A 256 -21.72 6.87 -16.59
CA ARG A 256 -21.52 6.70 -18.04
C ARG A 256 -20.19 7.21 -18.57
N ASN A 257 -19.45 7.97 -17.76
CA ASN A 257 -18.11 8.50 -18.01
C ASN A 257 -17.94 9.02 -19.45
N TYR A 258 -18.83 9.94 -19.87
CA TYR A 258 -18.82 10.45 -21.25
C TYR A 258 -17.52 11.19 -21.59
N ASN A 259 -16.83 11.72 -20.58
CA ASN A 259 -15.59 12.47 -20.70
C ASN A 259 -14.48 11.95 -19.77
N PRO A 260 -13.21 12.31 -20.03
CA PRO A 260 -12.10 12.04 -19.11
C PRO A 260 -12.36 12.58 -17.70
N TYR A 261 -11.68 12.02 -16.70
CA TYR A 261 -11.84 12.40 -15.30
C TYR A 261 -11.42 13.86 -15.06
N ASP A 262 -12.33 14.68 -14.54
CA ASP A 262 -12.13 16.10 -14.33
C ASP A 262 -11.88 16.45 -12.85
N TYR A 263 -10.61 16.45 -12.44
CA TYR A 263 -10.18 16.91 -11.12
C TYR A 263 -10.57 18.36 -10.77
N GLU A 264 -10.99 19.21 -11.73
CA GLU A 264 -11.45 20.58 -11.49
C GLU A 264 -12.99 20.69 -11.49
N SER A 265 -13.71 19.61 -11.80
CA SER A 265 -15.18 19.57 -11.82
C SER A 265 -15.79 20.21 -10.58
N VAL A 266 -16.88 20.96 -10.75
CA VAL A 266 -17.66 21.45 -9.60
C VAL A 266 -18.20 20.29 -8.75
N MET A 267 -18.33 19.08 -9.33
CA MET A 267 -18.77 17.85 -8.68
C MET A 267 -17.63 17.08 -8.00
N GLN A 268 -16.37 17.49 -8.16
CA GLN A 268 -15.20 16.89 -7.50
C GLN A 268 -15.01 17.48 -6.10
N TYR A 269 -14.97 16.61 -5.08
CA TYR A 269 -14.59 17.01 -3.72
C TYR A 269 -13.10 17.35 -3.60
N GLY A 270 -12.77 18.20 -2.62
CA GLY A 270 -11.38 18.51 -2.29
C GLY A 270 -10.59 17.29 -1.80
N ALA A 271 -9.39 17.07 -2.33
CA ALA A 271 -8.48 16.01 -1.91
C ALA A 271 -7.87 16.28 -0.51
N GLY A 272 -8.69 16.06 0.52
CA GLY A 272 -8.34 16.19 1.92
C GLY A 272 -7.55 14.98 2.46
N SER A 273 -7.69 14.71 3.76
CA SER A 273 -7.08 13.52 4.39
C SER A 273 -7.78 12.21 4.00
N GLY A 274 -9.04 12.26 3.58
CA GLY A 274 -9.85 11.10 3.18
C GLY A 274 -9.72 10.67 1.72
N MET A 275 -9.00 11.43 0.88
CA MET A 275 -8.93 11.20 -0.57
C MET A 275 -7.60 11.68 -1.13
N GLU A 276 -6.83 10.76 -1.69
CA GLU A 276 -5.48 10.98 -2.19
C GLU A 276 -5.47 10.92 -3.72
N VAL A 277 -4.80 11.88 -4.38
CA VAL A 277 -4.68 11.91 -5.84
C VAL A 277 -3.44 11.12 -6.26
N LEU A 278 -3.60 10.11 -7.12
CA LEU A 278 -2.52 9.19 -7.51
C LEU A 278 -1.37 9.84 -8.30
N GLN A 279 -1.63 11.02 -8.89
CA GLN A 279 -0.61 11.93 -9.44
C GLN A 279 -0.57 13.18 -8.55
N PRO A 280 0.30 13.24 -7.51
CA PRO A 280 0.30 14.31 -6.51
C PRO A 280 0.46 15.72 -7.10
N GLU A 281 1.12 15.84 -8.25
CA GLU A 281 1.28 17.07 -9.01
C GLU A 281 -0.05 17.63 -9.55
N LEU A 282 -1.08 16.79 -9.74
CA LEU A 282 -2.44 17.19 -10.15
C LEU A 282 -3.34 17.59 -8.98
N LYS A 283 -2.91 17.38 -7.73
CA LYS A 283 -3.73 17.63 -6.53
C LYS A 283 -4.30 19.05 -6.47
N PHE A 284 -3.59 20.04 -7.04
CA PHE A 284 -4.04 21.43 -7.07
C PHE A 284 -5.41 21.61 -7.73
N LEU A 285 -5.77 20.81 -8.75
CA LEU A 285 -7.04 20.94 -9.45
C LEU A 285 -8.25 20.76 -8.53
N THR A 286 -8.14 19.85 -7.56
CA THR A 286 -9.25 19.47 -6.65
C THR A 286 -9.71 20.56 -5.66
N TYR A 287 -9.02 21.71 -5.58
CA TYR A 287 -9.37 22.77 -4.62
C TYR A 287 -10.36 23.82 -5.19
N TYR A 288 -10.55 23.89 -6.52
CA TYR A 288 -11.05 25.09 -7.20
C TYR A 288 -12.48 25.03 -7.77
N GLY A 289 -13.26 23.98 -7.49
CA GLY A 289 -14.68 23.91 -7.87
C GLY A 289 -15.50 25.10 -7.34
N SER A 290 -15.79 26.06 -8.23
CA SER A 290 -16.41 27.37 -7.91
C SER A 290 -17.41 27.83 -8.99
N ASP A 291 -17.28 27.32 -10.21
CA ASP A 291 -18.15 27.53 -11.36
C ASP A 291 -18.20 26.22 -12.17
N LEU A 292 -19.06 26.14 -13.19
CA LEU A 292 -19.08 24.99 -14.10
C LEU A 292 -17.74 24.88 -14.86
N SER A 293 -17.07 23.74 -14.74
CA SER A 293 -15.82 23.46 -15.44
C SER A 293 -16.02 23.36 -16.96
N TYR A 294 -14.91 23.28 -17.69
CA TYR A 294 -14.97 23.03 -19.14
C TYR A 294 -15.58 21.66 -19.47
N TYR A 295 -15.32 20.64 -18.66
CA TYR A 295 -15.80 19.27 -18.88
C TYR A 295 -17.17 19.01 -18.23
N ASP A 296 -17.53 19.65 -17.11
CA ASP A 296 -18.93 19.67 -16.59
C ASP A 296 -19.91 20.09 -17.70
N ILE A 297 -19.60 21.19 -18.40
CA ILE A 297 -20.42 21.70 -19.50
C ILE A 297 -20.46 20.71 -20.68
N LYS A 298 -19.40 19.92 -20.87
CA LYS A 298 -19.32 18.88 -21.91
C LYS A 298 -20.14 17.64 -21.53
N ASP A 299 -20.06 17.17 -20.29
CA ASP A 299 -20.84 16.05 -19.78
C ASP A 299 -22.35 16.35 -19.83
N ILE A 300 -22.79 17.55 -19.41
CA ILE A 300 -24.17 18.00 -19.60
C ILE A 300 -24.53 18.01 -21.10
N THR A 301 -23.65 18.53 -21.95
CA THR A 301 -23.88 18.61 -23.41
C THR A 301 -24.08 17.23 -24.05
N ASP A 302 -23.27 16.25 -23.67
CA ASP A 302 -23.30 14.88 -24.18
C ASP A 302 -24.48 14.08 -23.57
N ALA A 303 -24.71 14.18 -22.26
CA ALA A 303 -25.75 13.46 -21.53
C ALA A 303 -27.17 13.88 -21.98
N TYR A 304 -27.42 15.18 -22.12
CA TYR A 304 -28.69 15.73 -22.62
C TYR A 304 -28.77 15.77 -24.16
N ARG A 305 -27.73 15.32 -24.87
CA ARG A 305 -27.64 15.30 -26.33
C ARG A 305 -27.97 16.66 -26.97
N CYS A 306 -27.44 17.72 -26.36
CA CYS A 306 -27.71 19.10 -26.76
C CYS A 306 -27.40 19.40 -28.24
N THR A 307 -26.59 18.55 -28.88
CA THR A 307 -26.09 18.64 -30.26
C THR A 307 -26.85 17.78 -31.28
N ASP A 308 -27.81 16.92 -30.89
CA ASP A 308 -28.55 16.04 -31.82
C ASP A 308 -29.31 16.82 -32.92
N LYS A 309 -29.66 18.08 -32.63
CA LYS A 309 -30.30 19.04 -33.55
C LYS A 309 -29.35 19.66 -34.60
N CYS A 310 -28.03 19.48 -34.47
CA CYS A 310 -27.05 20.16 -35.28
C CYS A 310 -26.88 19.52 -36.67
N VAL A 311 -27.08 20.30 -37.73
CA VAL A 311 -27.00 19.83 -39.12
C VAL A 311 -25.69 20.30 -39.74
N ASN A 312 -24.84 19.36 -40.17
CA ASN A 312 -23.50 19.59 -40.71
C ASN A 312 -22.60 20.47 -39.81
N PRO A 313 -22.45 20.17 -38.50
CA PRO A 313 -21.63 20.97 -37.61
C PRO A 313 -20.13 20.92 -37.96
N PRO A 314 -19.35 21.95 -37.55
CA PRO A 314 -17.89 21.90 -37.64
C PRO A 314 -17.30 20.76 -36.80
N LYS A 315 -16.16 20.20 -37.24
CA LYS A 315 -15.37 19.26 -36.44
C LYS A 315 -14.36 20.04 -35.61
N CYS A 316 -14.59 20.11 -34.31
CA CYS A 316 -13.70 20.77 -33.36
C CYS A 316 -12.35 20.03 -33.22
N GLN A 317 -11.30 20.77 -32.87
CA GLN A 317 -9.92 20.32 -32.78
C GLN A 317 -9.31 20.68 -31.41
N ASN A 318 -8.14 20.13 -31.09
CA ASN A 318 -7.30 20.60 -29.97
C ASN A 318 -8.05 20.69 -28.60
N GLY A 319 -8.85 19.69 -28.22
CA GLY A 319 -9.66 19.68 -26.99
C GLY A 319 -11.01 20.42 -27.09
N GLY A 320 -11.29 21.07 -28.23
CA GLY A 320 -12.58 21.71 -28.51
C GLY A 320 -13.73 20.71 -28.66
N PHE A 321 -14.94 21.10 -28.23
CA PHE A 321 -16.16 20.31 -28.43
C PHE A 321 -17.33 21.14 -29.00
N LEU A 322 -18.30 20.46 -29.61
CA LEU A 322 -19.47 21.11 -30.21
C LEU A 322 -20.50 21.44 -29.12
N ASN A 323 -20.88 22.71 -28.99
CA ASN A 323 -21.84 23.15 -27.97
C ASN A 323 -23.29 23.14 -28.47
N PHE A 324 -24.22 23.51 -27.59
CA PHE A 324 -25.65 23.54 -27.88
C PHE A 324 -26.12 24.58 -28.91
N GLN A 325 -25.27 25.55 -29.28
CA GLN A 325 -25.49 26.46 -30.41
C GLN A 325 -24.90 25.92 -31.73
N CYS A 326 -24.40 24.69 -31.76
CA CYS A 326 -23.76 24.04 -32.92
C CYS A 326 -22.47 24.73 -33.39
N ILE A 327 -21.74 25.37 -32.48
CA ILE A 327 -20.40 25.94 -32.71
C ILE A 327 -19.38 25.25 -31.81
N CYS A 328 -18.10 25.30 -32.18
CA CYS A 328 -17.04 24.76 -31.32
C CYS A 328 -16.81 25.68 -30.11
N LYS A 329 -16.99 25.13 -28.91
CA LYS A 329 -16.48 25.72 -27.67
C LYS A 329 -15.02 25.31 -27.54
N CYS A 330 -14.14 26.28 -27.40
CA CYS A 330 -12.70 26.07 -27.33
C CYS A 330 -12.17 26.15 -25.89
N PRO A 331 -11.13 25.37 -25.55
CA PRO A 331 -10.36 25.57 -24.33
C PRO A 331 -9.84 27.00 -24.22
N GLU A 332 -9.72 27.53 -23.00
CA GLU A 332 -9.24 28.90 -22.81
C GLU A 332 -7.82 29.08 -23.37
N GLY A 333 -7.64 30.06 -24.24
CA GLY A 333 -6.38 30.28 -24.96
C GLY A 333 -6.40 29.79 -26.42
N LEU A 334 -7.41 29.01 -26.81
CA LEU A 334 -7.66 28.63 -28.20
C LEU A 334 -8.84 29.41 -28.81
N GLU A 335 -8.79 29.62 -30.12
CA GLU A 335 -9.80 30.33 -30.92
C GLU A 335 -9.91 29.76 -32.35
N GLY A 336 -10.81 30.32 -33.14
CA GLY A 336 -11.16 29.84 -34.49
C GLY A 336 -12.47 29.03 -34.51
N ASP A 337 -13.05 28.85 -35.69
CA ASP A 337 -14.37 28.20 -35.85
C ASP A 337 -14.36 26.72 -35.46
N THR A 338 -13.16 26.12 -35.41
CA THR A 338 -12.90 24.72 -35.03
C THR A 338 -11.86 24.58 -33.91
N CYS A 339 -11.49 25.66 -33.24
CA CYS A 339 -10.39 25.72 -32.26
C CYS A 339 -8.99 25.43 -32.86
N GLU A 340 -8.79 25.82 -34.12
CA GLU A 340 -7.59 25.57 -34.92
C GLU A 340 -6.41 26.52 -34.65
N SER A 341 -6.61 27.59 -33.87
CA SER A 341 -5.58 28.59 -33.57
C SER A 341 -5.48 28.92 -32.08
N VAL A 342 -4.35 29.51 -31.68
CA VAL A 342 -4.16 30.10 -30.35
C VAL A 342 -4.50 31.59 -30.38
N ILE A 343 -4.99 32.14 -29.27
CA ILE A 343 -5.23 33.59 -29.15
C ILE A 343 -3.93 34.39 -29.29
N ASN A 344 -4.04 35.64 -29.76
CA ASN A 344 -2.94 36.61 -29.84
C ASN A 344 -1.70 36.14 -30.64
N VAL A 345 -1.86 35.21 -31.59
CA VAL A 345 -0.75 34.62 -32.37
C VAL A 345 0.11 35.67 -33.10
N GLU A 346 -0.45 36.83 -33.44
CA GLU A 346 0.28 37.96 -34.06
C GLU A 346 1.27 38.66 -33.10
N VAL A 347 1.11 38.47 -31.79
CA VAL A 347 1.97 39.07 -30.75
C VAL A 347 3.01 38.08 -30.26
N CYS A 348 2.56 36.89 -29.84
CA CYS A 348 3.41 35.81 -29.35
C CYS A 348 2.58 34.55 -29.08
N GLY A 349 3.17 33.38 -29.33
CA GLY A 349 2.49 32.10 -29.20
C GLY A 349 2.61 31.25 -30.46
N GLY A 350 1.85 30.16 -30.50
CA GLY A 350 1.67 29.34 -31.69
C GLY A 350 1.30 27.90 -31.37
N ILE A 351 0.85 27.16 -32.39
CA ILE A 351 0.75 25.70 -32.32
C ILE A 351 2.10 25.12 -32.74
N ILE A 352 2.66 24.23 -31.93
CA ILE A 352 3.98 23.61 -32.17
C ILE A 352 3.80 22.09 -32.20
N ASP A 353 3.93 21.52 -33.39
CA ASP A 353 3.99 20.07 -33.59
C ASP A 353 5.41 19.57 -33.29
N ILE A 354 5.54 18.67 -32.32
CA ILE A 354 6.81 18.10 -31.85
C ILE A 354 6.87 16.64 -32.28
N TYR A 355 7.84 16.28 -33.12
CA TYR A 355 8.01 14.91 -33.63
C TYR A 355 9.02 14.11 -32.78
N PRO A 356 9.05 12.76 -32.88
CA PRO A 356 10.03 11.91 -32.20
C PRO A 356 11.47 12.32 -32.48
N GLY A 357 12.26 12.49 -31.42
CA GLY A 357 13.67 12.90 -31.52
C GLY A 357 13.88 14.38 -31.88
N GLN A 358 12.81 15.17 -31.98
CA GLN A 358 12.88 16.62 -32.12
C GLN A 358 12.77 17.29 -30.74
N GLU A 359 13.61 18.30 -30.52
CA GLU A 359 13.51 19.25 -29.41
C GLU A 359 13.21 20.64 -29.98
N THR A 360 12.41 21.43 -29.28
CA THR A 360 12.04 22.79 -29.67
C THR A 360 12.13 23.74 -28.48
N THR A 361 12.61 24.96 -28.70
CA THR A 361 12.80 25.95 -27.63
C THR A 361 11.65 26.96 -27.65
N ILE A 362 11.05 27.18 -26.48
CA ILE A 362 9.95 28.13 -26.27
C ILE A 362 10.45 29.20 -25.31
N THR A 363 10.40 30.46 -25.72
CA THR A 363 10.86 31.59 -24.92
C THR A 363 9.78 32.66 -24.81
N THR A 364 9.83 33.45 -23.74
CA THR A 364 9.11 34.73 -23.71
C THR A 364 9.59 35.66 -24.84
N PRO A 365 8.75 36.60 -25.31
CA PRO A 365 9.20 37.66 -26.22
C PRO A 365 10.43 38.38 -25.68
N ASN A 366 11.35 38.75 -26.58
CA ASN A 366 12.62 39.45 -26.30
C ASN A 366 13.68 38.68 -25.49
N TYR A 367 13.42 37.45 -25.00
CA TYR A 367 14.40 36.69 -24.20
C TYR A 367 15.78 36.62 -24.90
N PRO A 368 16.91 36.87 -24.19
CA PRO A 368 17.06 36.99 -22.73
C PRO A 368 16.81 38.38 -22.13
N ASP A 369 16.40 39.37 -22.94
CA ASP A 369 15.96 40.68 -22.45
C ASP A 369 14.50 40.61 -21.94
N SER A 370 14.07 41.65 -21.22
CA SER A 370 12.73 41.68 -20.62
C SER A 370 11.59 41.65 -21.65
N TYR A 371 10.59 40.84 -21.33
CA TYR A 371 9.38 40.68 -22.12
C TYR A 371 8.45 41.89 -22.03
N ASN A 372 7.50 41.96 -22.97
CA ASN A 372 6.52 43.04 -23.04
C ASN A 372 5.46 42.91 -21.93
N LEU A 373 5.09 44.04 -21.32
CA LEU A 373 3.93 44.15 -20.42
C LEU A 373 2.62 44.19 -21.24
N ASP A 374 1.47 43.98 -20.59
CA ASP A 374 0.14 43.98 -21.24
C ASP A 374 0.04 42.93 -22.37
N THR A 375 0.69 41.77 -22.19
CA THR A 375 0.85 40.71 -23.21
C THR A 375 0.40 39.35 -22.68
N LYS A 376 -0.46 38.64 -23.42
CA LYS A 376 -0.83 37.24 -23.14
C LYS A 376 -0.41 36.36 -24.33
N CYS A 377 0.55 35.46 -24.11
CA CYS A 377 1.07 34.53 -25.13
C CYS A 377 0.53 33.12 -24.86
N VAL A 378 0.14 32.38 -25.91
CA VAL A 378 -0.33 31.00 -25.77
C VAL A 378 0.39 30.06 -26.73
N TRP A 379 0.93 28.96 -26.20
CA TRP A 379 1.52 27.90 -27.01
C TRP A 379 0.78 26.57 -26.78
N LEU A 380 0.26 25.98 -27.85
CA LEU A 380 -0.27 24.62 -27.83
C LEU A 380 0.80 23.69 -28.39
N LEU A 381 1.29 22.78 -27.55
CA LEU A 381 2.26 21.76 -27.92
C LEU A 381 1.52 20.49 -28.27
N ARG A 382 1.78 19.93 -29.46
CA ARG A 382 1.14 18.72 -29.95
C ARG A 382 2.19 17.65 -30.24
N ALA A 383 1.98 16.47 -29.67
CA ALA A 383 2.69 15.26 -30.04
C ALA A 383 1.82 14.36 -30.95
N PRO A 384 2.43 13.44 -31.71
CA PRO A 384 1.71 12.30 -32.28
C PRO A 384 0.96 11.50 -31.21
N GLU A 385 -0.13 10.85 -31.62
CA GLU A 385 -0.91 9.95 -30.75
C GLU A 385 -0.01 8.89 -30.10
N ASN A 386 -0.25 8.59 -28.82
CA ASN A 386 0.54 7.68 -27.96
C ASN A 386 1.94 8.21 -27.52
N LEU A 387 2.23 9.50 -27.69
CA LEU A 387 3.44 10.14 -27.17
C LEU A 387 3.09 11.27 -26.20
N HIS A 388 3.89 11.42 -25.16
CA HIS A 388 3.75 12.47 -24.18
C HIS A 388 4.57 13.70 -24.57
N VAL A 389 4.07 14.89 -24.26
CA VAL A 389 4.82 16.14 -24.35
C VAL A 389 5.59 16.30 -23.03
N ARG A 390 6.92 16.41 -23.10
CA ARG A 390 7.79 16.79 -21.98
C ARG A 390 8.34 18.20 -22.22
N VAL A 391 8.31 19.03 -21.18
CA VAL A 391 8.86 20.39 -21.17
C VAL A 391 9.85 20.51 -20.03
N ASN A 392 11.09 20.83 -20.36
CA ASN A 392 12.19 21.04 -19.42
C ASN A 392 12.43 22.54 -19.27
N VAL A 393 12.59 23.02 -18.04
CA VAL A 393 12.80 24.43 -17.73
C VAL A 393 14.30 24.73 -17.66
N ASP A 394 14.85 25.36 -18.70
CA ASP A 394 16.26 25.78 -18.70
C ASP A 394 16.47 27.00 -17.80
N VAL A 395 15.61 28.00 -17.97
CA VAL A 395 15.69 29.29 -17.28
C VAL A 395 14.27 29.78 -17.06
N PHE A 396 13.94 30.16 -15.83
CA PHE A 396 12.66 30.77 -15.50
C PHE A 396 12.89 31.93 -14.53
N HIS A 397 12.56 33.15 -14.96
CA HIS A 397 12.66 34.39 -14.19
C HIS A 397 11.43 35.26 -14.45
N LEU A 398 10.39 35.08 -13.63
CA LEU A 398 9.22 35.94 -13.58
C LEU A 398 9.19 36.72 -12.26
N PRO A 399 8.73 37.99 -12.25
CA PRO A 399 8.85 38.87 -11.11
C PRO A 399 8.04 38.37 -9.92
N LEU A 400 8.71 38.34 -8.78
CA LEU A 400 8.16 37.99 -7.48
C LEU A 400 8.38 39.15 -6.52
N VAL A 401 7.34 39.55 -5.79
CA VAL A 401 7.40 40.63 -4.79
C VAL A 401 7.36 40.05 -3.38
N ASP A 402 7.92 40.78 -2.42
CA ASP A 402 7.85 40.49 -0.99
C ASP A 402 6.42 40.05 -0.58
N ASN A 403 6.31 38.90 0.08
CA ASN A 403 5.08 38.16 0.42
C ASN A 403 4.50 37.24 -0.68
N ASN A 404 5.34 36.63 -1.53
CA ASN A 404 4.94 35.53 -2.42
C ASN A 404 3.74 35.90 -3.34
N LYS A 405 3.83 37.03 -4.06
CA LYS A 405 2.78 37.46 -5.00
C LYS A 405 3.26 37.40 -6.45
N CYS A 406 2.56 36.61 -7.26
CA CYS A 406 2.72 36.59 -8.71
C CYS A 406 1.94 37.75 -9.35
N TYR A 407 2.63 38.51 -10.20
CA TYR A 407 1.99 39.53 -11.05
C TYR A 407 1.98 39.13 -12.53
N HIS A 408 3.02 38.40 -12.95
CA HIS A 408 3.12 37.75 -14.25
C HIS A 408 3.42 36.27 -14.01
N TRP A 409 2.84 35.36 -14.78
CA TRP A 409 2.98 33.92 -14.58
C TRP A 409 3.01 33.15 -15.89
N LEU A 410 3.51 31.91 -15.82
CA LEU A 410 3.25 30.86 -16.80
C LEU A 410 2.28 29.86 -16.19
N GLU A 411 1.13 29.67 -16.84
CA GLU A 411 0.21 28.58 -16.57
C GLU A 411 0.55 27.39 -17.46
N VAL A 412 0.65 26.20 -16.86
CA VAL A 412 0.99 24.95 -17.56
C VAL A 412 -0.15 23.96 -17.40
N ARG A 413 -0.88 23.68 -18.48
CA ARG A 413 -1.97 22.69 -18.55
C ARG A 413 -1.43 21.42 -19.18
N TYR A 414 -1.28 20.38 -18.36
CA TYR A 414 -0.65 19.11 -18.73
C TYR A 414 -1.49 17.87 -18.37
N ASN A 415 -2.72 18.04 -17.86
CA ASN A 415 -3.69 16.95 -17.71
C ASN A 415 -4.73 17.00 -18.82
N LEU A 416 -5.61 18.00 -18.80
CA LEU A 416 -6.57 18.30 -19.86
C LEU A 416 -6.39 19.77 -20.25
N VAL A 417 -6.39 20.13 -21.55
CA VAL A 417 -6.20 21.54 -21.96
C VAL A 417 -7.43 22.40 -21.65
N GLY A 418 -8.60 21.79 -21.47
CA GLY A 418 -9.82 22.45 -21.01
C GLY A 418 -9.79 22.89 -19.53
N GLN A 419 -9.04 22.17 -18.68
CA GLN A 419 -8.83 22.52 -17.27
C GLN A 419 -7.89 23.72 -17.12
N THR A 420 -7.87 24.36 -15.95
CA THR A 420 -6.79 25.27 -15.58
C THR A 420 -5.47 24.54 -15.36
N GLY A 421 -4.37 25.28 -15.49
CA GLY A 421 -3.02 24.76 -15.30
C GLY A 421 -2.37 25.24 -14.01
N VAL A 422 -1.23 24.64 -13.65
CA VAL A 422 -0.42 25.15 -12.54
C VAL A 422 0.16 26.51 -12.93
N ARG A 423 -0.13 27.56 -12.14
CA ARG A 423 0.35 28.93 -12.38
C ARG A 423 1.63 29.19 -11.59
N LYS A 424 2.76 29.33 -12.30
CA LYS A 424 4.09 29.54 -11.71
C LYS A 424 4.63 30.95 -11.96
N CYS A 425 5.29 31.52 -10.95
CA CYS A 425 6.15 32.70 -11.06
C CYS A 425 7.40 32.56 -10.17
N GLY A 426 8.30 33.55 -10.18
CA GLY A 426 9.57 33.51 -9.43
C GLY A 426 10.75 33.02 -10.26
N THR A 427 11.75 32.45 -9.58
CA THR A 427 12.97 31.95 -10.23
C THR A 427 13.18 30.45 -9.99
N THR A 428 13.34 29.68 -11.07
CA THR A 428 13.72 28.25 -11.03
C THR A 428 14.51 27.83 -12.27
N ALA A 429 15.15 26.67 -12.20
CA ALA A 429 15.79 25.97 -13.32
C ALA A 429 15.83 24.46 -13.00
N GLY A 430 15.58 23.60 -14.00
CA GLY A 430 15.56 22.15 -13.84
C GLY A 430 14.19 21.53 -13.52
N ASP A 431 13.12 22.33 -13.38
CA ASP A 431 11.74 21.84 -13.39
C ASP A 431 11.46 21.05 -14.68
N VAL A 432 10.66 19.98 -14.59
CA VAL A 432 10.18 19.19 -15.74
C VAL A 432 8.68 19.00 -15.62
N TRP A 433 7.94 19.27 -16.70
CA TRP A 433 6.52 18.96 -16.83
C TRP A 433 6.33 17.91 -17.92
N THR A 434 5.56 16.86 -17.66
CA THR A 434 5.17 15.87 -18.68
C THR A 434 3.65 15.75 -18.64
N THR A 435 3.01 15.52 -19.79
CA THR A 435 1.56 15.29 -19.85
C THR A 435 1.14 14.04 -19.06
N SER A 436 -0.02 14.10 -18.42
CA SER A 436 -0.52 13.07 -17.50
C SER A 436 -0.81 11.73 -18.18
N ALA A 437 -0.85 10.65 -17.40
CA ALA A 437 -1.11 9.31 -17.90
C ALA A 437 -2.53 9.09 -18.44
N TRP A 438 -3.51 9.73 -17.79
CA TRP A 438 -4.96 9.46 -17.97
C TRP A 438 -5.75 10.67 -18.50
N GLY A 439 -5.07 11.76 -18.85
CA GLY A 439 -5.64 12.92 -19.53
C GLY A 439 -5.31 12.94 -21.03
N GLU A 440 -5.19 14.14 -21.60
CA GLU A 440 -4.85 14.39 -23.00
C GLU A 440 -3.33 14.25 -23.22
N GLN A 441 -2.86 12.99 -23.21
CA GLN A 441 -1.44 12.60 -23.28
C GLN A 441 -0.61 13.37 -24.32
N ASN A 442 -1.18 13.68 -25.49
CA ASN A 442 -0.44 14.27 -26.61
C ASN A 442 -0.62 15.79 -26.76
N LEU A 443 -1.29 16.47 -25.83
CA LEU A 443 -1.53 17.92 -25.85
C LEU A 443 -1.05 18.57 -24.54
N MET A 444 -0.31 19.69 -24.66
CA MET A 444 0.02 20.55 -23.52
C MET A 444 -0.22 22.01 -23.90
N LEU A 445 -0.89 22.77 -23.04
CA LEU A 445 -1.18 24.19 -23.29
C LEU A 445 -0.40 25.06 -22.28
N LEU A 446 0.38 26.00 -22.81
CA LEU A 446 1.18 26.95 -22.05
C LEU A 446 0.60 28.35 -22.23
N ILE A 447 0.21 29.02 -21.15
CA ILE A 447 -0.36 30.38 -21.18
C ILE A 447 0.51 31.31 -20.33
N PHE A 448 1.23 32.24 -20.97
CA PHE A 448 1.96 33.29 -20.28
C PHE A 448 1.10 34.56 -20.21
N ASP A 449 0.95 35.17 -19.04
CA ASP A 449 0.16 36.39 -18.84
C ASP A 449 0.99 37.49 -18.15
N SER A 450 1.06 38.67 -18.80
CA SER A 450 1.55 39.93 -18.24
C SER A 450 0.52 41.07 -18.30
N VAL A 451 -0.75 40.74 -18.58
CA VAL A 451 -1.88 41.69 -18.68
C VAL A 451 -2.36 42.10 -17.30
N TYR A 452 -2.56 41.13 -16.41
CA TYR A 452 -3.00 41.37 -15.04
C TYR A 452 -1.98 42.24 -14.26
N GLY A 453 -0.70 41.87 -14.34
CA GLY A 453 0.39 42.54 -13.63
C GLY A 453 0.94 43.80 -14.29
N LYS A 454 0.39 44.30 -15.41
CA LYS A 454 1.04 45.28 -16.31
C LYS A 454 1.58 46.59 -15.73
N ASN A 455 1.25 46.94 -14.50
CA ASN A 455 1.81 48.09 -13.77
C ASN A 455 3.11 47.73 -12.99
N HIS A 456 3.49 46.45 -12.96
CA HIS A 456 4.69 45.92 -12.31
C HIS A 456 5.79 45.68 -13.35
N PRO A 457 7.09 45.81 -12.96
CA PRO A 457 8.20 45.62 -13.89
C PRO A 457 8.26 44.17 -14.40
N ALA A 458 8.61 44.01 -15.68
CA ALA A 458 9.00 42.73 -16.24
C ALA A 458 10.39 42.32 -15.73
N ASP A 459 10.63 41.01 -15.67
CA ASP A 459 11.95 40.41 -15.44
C ASP A 459 12.46 39.80 -16.78
N LYS A 460 13.46 38.92 -16.77
CA LYS A 460 14.06 38.32 -17.97
C LYS A 460 13.16 37.34 -18.73
N GLY A 461 12.12 36.82 -18.08
CA GLY A 461 11.24 35.82 -18.68
C GLY A 461 11.79 34.40 -18.59
N PHE A 462 11.47 33.55 -19.56
CA PHE A 462 11.81 32.13 -19.53
C PHE A 462 12.34 31.57 -20.85
N SER A 463 13.05 30.46 -20.75
CA SER A 463 13.44 29.56 -21.83
C SER A 463 13.13 28.12 -21.42
N LEU A 464 12.34 27.44 -22.24
CA LEU A 464 11.88 26.07 -22.05
C LEU A 464 12.32 25.23 -23.25
N ARG A 465 12.67 23.95 -23.03
CA ARG A 465 12.85 22.98 -24.13
C ARG A 465 11.78 21.90 -24.07
N ALA A 466 10.96 21.85 -25.10
CA ALA A 466 9.92 20.85 -25.26
C ALA A 466 10.39 19.74 -26.21
N ASN A 467 10.12 18.50 -25.84
CA ASN A 467 10.43 17.30 -26.63
C ASN A 467 9.29 16.29 -26.48
N THR A 468 9.19 15.35 -27.42
CA THR A 468 8.34 14.16 -27.23
C THR A 468 9.07 13.14 -26.38
N VAL A 469 8.32 12.41 -25.54
CA VAL A 469 8.80 11.21 -24.86
C VAL A 469 7.85 10.04 -25.13
N HIS A 470 8.46 8.88 -25.34
CA HIS A 470 7.73 7.62 -25.44
C HIS A 470 7.26 7.15 -24.06
N LYS A 471 6.30 6.22 -24.09
CA LYS A 471 5.59 5.54 -23.00
C LYS A 471 6.43 4.92 -21.87
N GLY A 472 7.75 5.13 -21.83
CA GLY A 472 8.73 4.42 -20.99
C GLY A 472 8.21 4.08 -19.60
N CYS A 473 7.86 5.08 -18.78
CA CYS A 473 7.27 4.84 -17.46
C CYS A 473 5.85 5.40 -17.27
N ILE A 474 5.12 5.68 -18.36
CA ILE A 474 3.80 6.32 -18.32
C ILE A 474 2.84 5.59 -19.28
N PRO A 475 1.81 4.86 -18.80
CA PRO A 475 1.52 4.56 -17.40
C PRO A 475 2.63 3.70 -16.81
N ILE A 476 2.71 3.66 -15.48
CA ILE A 476 3.66 2.83 -14.72
C ILE A 476 3.52 1.38 -15.21
N PRO A 477 4.47 0.85 -16.01
CA PRO A 477 4.30 -0.42 -16.71
C PRO A 477 4.82 -1.60 -15.88
N CYS A 478 5.33 -1.31 -14.70
CA CYS A 478 5.90 -2.25 -13.76
C CYS A 478 4.81 -2.61 -12.76
N VAL A 479 4.43 -3.89 -12.73
CA VAL A 479 3.30 -4.35 -11.91
C VAL A 479 3.70 -4.38 -10.45
N ASN A 480 4.78 -5.10 -10.13
CA ASN A 480 5.35 -5.19 -8.78
C ASN A 480 6.78 -4.64 -8.75
N GLY A 481 6.93 -3.33 -9.00
CA GLY A 481 8.25 -2.70 -8.97
C GLY A 481 8.30 -1.26 -9.48
N VAL A 482 9.47 -0.64 -9.35
CA VAL A 482 9.72 0.75 -9.73
C VAL A 482 10.20 0.86 -11.17
N CYS A 483 9.47 1.60 -12.01
CA CYS A 483 9.89 1.89 -13.37
C CYS A 483 11.09 2.84 -13.45
N LYS A 484 12.03 2.53 -14.34
CA LYS A 484 13.17 3.39 -14.66
C LYS A 484 13.28 3.60 -16.17
N GLU A 485 13.20 4.86 -16.60
CA GLU A 485 13.41 5.25 -18.00
C GLU A 485 14.81 4.83 -18.48
N CYS A 486 14.90 4.41 -19.74
CA CYS A 486 16.13 4.04 -20.43
C CYS A 486 16.27 4.87 -21.72
N GLU A 487 17.43 4.77 -22.37
CA GLU A 487 17.66 5.49 -23.63
C GLU A 487 16.67 5.10 -24.74
N ALA A 488 16.44 6.02 -25.68
CA ALA A 488 15.55 5.84 -26.83
C ALA A 488 14.09 5.45 -26.51
N GLY A 489 13.57 5.82 -25.33
CA GLY A 489 12.16 5.61 -24.97
C GLY A 489 11.82 4.20 -24.48
N GLN A 490 12.84 3.38 -24.21
CA GLN A 490 12.69 2.13 -23.50
C GLN A 490 12.55 2.36 -21.99
N PHE A 491 12.17 1.31 -21.28
CA PHE A 491 12.16 1.28 -19.82
C PHE A 491 12.68 -0.05 -19.30
N ARG A 492 13.01 -0.07 -18.02
CA ARG A 492 13.23 -1.28 -17.26
C ARG A 492 12.48 -1.16 -15.94
N CYS A 493 11.90 -2.25 -15.50
CA CYS A 493 11.36 -2.35 -14.16
C CYS A 493 12.46 -2.82 -13.20
N GLN A 494 12.56 -2.18 -12.04
CA GLN A 494 13.27 -2.72 -10.89
C GLN A 494 12.21 -3.38 -10.01
N CYS A 495 12.18 -4.72 -10.01
CA CYS A 495 11.17 -5.47 -9.29
C CYS A 495 11.36 -5.40 -7.79
N ASP A 496 10.23 -5.43 -7.08
CA ASP A 496 10.20 -5.65 -5.65
C ASP A 496 10.53 -7.12 -5.34
N PRO A 497 11.02 -7.45 -4.13
CA PRO A 497 11.46 -8.81 -3.81
C PRO A 497 10.37 -9.85 -4.04
N GLY A 498 10.70 -10.95 -4.73
CA GLY A 498 9.75 -12.00 -5.11
C GLY A 498 9.13 -11.85 -6.50
N PHE A 499 9.46 -10.80 -7.25
CA PHE A 499 8.98 -10.59 -8.62
C PHE A 499 10.12 -10.50 -9.64
N GLU A 500 9.89 -11.09 -10.80
CA GLU A 500 10.79 -11.12 -11.96
C GLU A 500 10.04 -10.81 -13.27
N GLY A 501 10.72 -10.97 -14.40
CA GLY A 501 10.20 -10.62 -15.72
C GLY A 501 10.44 -9.14 -16.08
N THR A 502 10.22 -8.80 -17.35
CA THR A 502 10.54 -7.46 -17.86
C THR A 502 9.61 -6.36 -17.33
N LEU A 503 8.43 -6.74 -16.82
CA LEU A 503 7.43 -5.83 -16.25
C LEU A 503 7.19 -6.06 -14.75
N CYS A 504 7.98 -6.92 -14.08
CA CYS A 504 7.70 -7.38 -12.71
C CYS A 504 6.28 -7.96 -12.55
N ASP A 505 5.84 -8.61 -13.62
CA ASP A 505 4.54 -9.26 -13.84
C ASP A 505 4.60 -10.78 -13.59
N THR A 506 5.81 -11.32 -13.45
CA THR A 506 6.05 -12.74 -13.15
C THR A 506 6.46 -12.87 -11.68
N MET A 507 5.81 -13.74 -10.92
CA MET A 507 6.25 -14.05 -9.56
C MET A 507 7.40 -15.06 -9.62
N GLU A 508 8.49 -14.84 -8.87
CA GLU A 508 9.57 -15.83 -8.76
C GLU A 508 9.01 -17.13 -8.14
N ALA A 509 9.39 -18.29 -8.66
CA ALA A 509 8.89 -19.57 -8.16
C ALA A 509 9.24 -19.87 -6.68
N SER A 510 10.20 -19.12 -6.11
CA SER A 510 10.59 -19.17 -4.69
C SER A 510 10.11 -17.98 -3.85
N ALA A 511 9.28 -17.09 -4.40
CA ALA A 511 8.81 -15.90 -3.71
C ALA A 511 7.87 -16.25 -2.54
N GLN A 512 8.15 -15.66 -1.37
CA GLN A 512 7.15 -15.48 -0.33
C GLN A 512 6.53 -14.09 -0.53
N LEU A 513 5.20 -14.01 -0.54
CA LEU A 513 4.47 -12.75 -0.60
C LEU A 513 3.65 -12.57 0.68
N ASP A 514 3.80 -11.40 1.29
CA ASP A 514 3.08 -10.99 2.49
C ASP A 514 2.08 -9.88 2.13
N CYS A 515 0.92 -9.85 2.78
CA CYS A 515 -0.08 -8.79 2.66
C CYS A 515 -0.61 -8.41 4.04
N THR A 516 -0.15 -7.26 4.54
CA THR A 516 -0.46 -6.71 5.88
C THR A 516 -1.40 -5.51 5.84
N PHE A 517 -1.99 -5.20 4.67
CA PHE A 517 -2.94 -4.11 4.42
C PHE A 517 -2.52 -2.66 4.79
N GLU A 518 -1.35 -2.45 5.38
CA GLU A 518 -0.75 -1.14 5.70
C GLU A 518 -0.59 -0.21 4.50
N ARG A 519 -0.48 -0.77 3.29
CA ARG A 519 -0.52 -0.06 2.01
C ARG A 519 -1.24 -0.93 0.98
N SER A 520 -2.32 -0.41 0.40
CA SER A 520 -3.12 -1.13 -0.59
C SER A 520 -2.31 -1.60 -1.81
N SER A 521 -1.28 -0.86 -2.20
CA SER A 521 -0.40 -1.19 -3.33
C SER A 521 0.66 -2.28 -3.04
N GLN A 522 0.68 -2.87 -1.85
CA GLN A 522 1.65 -3.93 -1.48
C GLN A 522 1.01 -5.31 -1.30
N CYS A 523 -0.30 -5.45 -1.55
CA CYS A 523 -0.99 -6.71 -1.42
C CYS A 523 -1.12 -7.43 -2.77
N PHE A 524 -0.83 -8.74 -2.81
CA PHE A 524 -1.03 -9.60 -3.99
C PHE A 524 -2.51 -9.97 -4.26
N LEU A 525 -3.44 -9.38 -3.50
CA LEU A 525 -4.89 -9.55 -3.60
C LEU A 525 -5.56 -8.20 -3.82
N LYS A 526 -6.60 -8.19 -4.64
CA LYS A 526 -7.44 -7.01 -4.91
C LYS A 526 -8.92 -7.38 -4.99
N ASN A 527 -9.79 -6.39 -4.80
CA ASN A 527 -11.20 -6.54 -5.13
C ASN A 527 -11.41 -6.81 -6.63
N THR A 528 -12.57 -7.35 -6.96
CA THR A 528 -12.97 -7.72 -8.32
C THR A 528 -14.33 -7.10 -8.67
N GLU A 529 -14.65 -7.02 -9.96
CA GLU A 529 -15.99 -6.64 -10.43
C GLU A 529 -16.92 -7.87 -10.60
N GLU A 530 -16.46 -9.05 -10.17
CA GLU A 530 -17.20 -10.33 -10.22
C GLU A 530 -18.09 -10.58 -8.97
N ASP A 531 -18.14 -9.67 -7.99
CA ASP A 531 -18.86 -9.81 -6.70
C ASP A 531 -20.06 -8.85 -6.51
N ASP A 532 -20.69 -8.91 -5.34
CA ASP A 532 -21.76 -8.00 -4.95
C ASP A 532 -21.24 -6.73 -4.23
N PHE A 533 -20.05 -6.80 -3.63
CA PHE A 533 -19.42 -5.70 -2.91
C PHE A 533 -17.92 -5.89 -2.61
N ASP A 534 -17.21 -4.76 -2.56
CA ASP A 534 -15.80 -4.68 -2.18
C ASP A 534 -15.49 -5.02 -0.72
N TRP A 535 -14.32 -5.63 -0.49
CA TRP A 535 -13.63 -5.61 0.80
C TRP A 535 -13.03 -4.23 1.08
N ILE A 536 -13.00 -3.80 2.34
CA ILE A 536 -12.64 -2.43 2.74
C ILE A 536 -11.51 -2.45 3.77
N ILE A 537 -10.47 -1.63 3.55
CA ILE A 537 -9.35 -1.45 4.50
C ILE A 537 -9.79 -0.50 5.61
N TYR A 538 -9.49 -0.86 6.86
CA TYR A 538 -9.92 -0.12 8.04
C TYR A 538 -8.92 -0.22 9.20
N SER A 539 -9.07 0.66 10.20
CA SER A 539 -8.22 0.75 11.38
C SER A 539 -9.09 0.94 12.64
N GLY A 540 -8.82 0.15 13.69
CA GLY A 540 -9.64 0.08 14.91
C GLY A 540 -10.83 -0.88 14.80
N GLN A 541 -11.81 -0.75 15.69
CA GLN A 541 -13.00 -1.61 15.72
C GLN A 541 -13.93 -1.35 14.53
N THR A 542 -14.56 -2.39 13.96
CA THR A 542 -15.50 -2.21 12.83
C THR A 542 -16.68 -1.29 13.21
N PRO A 543 -17.34 -0.63 12.23
CA PRO A 543 -18.45 0.32 12.48
C PRO A 543 -19.70 -0.33 13.08
N SER A 544 -19.81 -1.64 12.99
CA SER A 544 -20.94 -2.49 13.35
C SER A 544 -20.72 -3.15 14.71
N ASP A 545 -21.59 -2.84 15.69
CA ASP A 545 -21.50 -3.41 17.04
C ASP A 545 -21.61 -4.94 17.04
N LEU A 546 -20.93 -5.63 17.99
CA LEU A 546 -21.03 -7.10 18.19
C LEU A 546 -20.57 -7.97 17.02
N THR A 547 -19.77 -7.44 16.10
CA THR A 547 -19.18 -8.19 14.98
C THR A 547 -17.79 -7.62 14.64
N GLY A 548 -17.00 -8.35 13.85
CA GLY A 548 -15.64 -7.95 13.47
C GLY A 548 -14.60 -7.94 14.60
N PRO A 549 -13.34 -7.58 14.28
CA PRO A 549 -12.27 -7.44 15.27
C PRO A 549 -12.28 -6.07 15.98
N ASP A 550 -11.70 -6.01 17.18
CA ASP A 550 -11.46 -4.75 17.91
C ASP A 550 -10.32 -3.89 17.29
N GLY A 551 -9.55 -4.45 16.35
CA GLY A 551 -8.42 -3.82 15.67
C GLY A 551 -7.59 -4.84 14.87
N ALA A 552 -6.58 -4.37 14.12
CA ALA A 552 -5.67 -5.20 13.33
C ALA A 552 -4.94 -6.27 14.16
N LEU A 553 -4.53 -7.38 13.53
CA LEU A 553 -3.66 -8.39 14.11
C LEU A 553 -2.21 -7.90 14.17
N THR A 554 -1.75 -7.22 13.11
CA THR A 554 -0.43 -6.58 13.04
C THR A 554 -0.53 -5.19 12.45
N GLY A 555 0.19 -4.22 13.03
CA GLY A 555 0.20 -2.86 12.51
C GLY A 555 -0.99 -2.02 12.97
N GLU A 556 -1.54 -1.22 12.06
CA GLU A 556 -2.64 -0.28 12.25
C GLU A 556 -3.86 -0.64 11.39
N ASN A 557 -3.69 -1.34 10.27
CA ASN A 557 -4.71 -1.57 9.24
C ASN A 557 -4.99 -3.06 9.00
N TYR A 558 -6.25 -3.40 8.73
CA TYR A 558 -6.69 -4.72 8.25
C TYR A 558 -7.73 -4.54 7.14
N ILE A 559 -8.12 -5.61 6.45
CA ILE A 559 -9.22 -5.56 5.48
C ILE A 559 -10.42 -6.37 5.99
N TYR A 560 -11.64 -5.92 5.69
CA TYR A 560 -12.84 -6.68 6.05
C TYR A 560 -14.00 -6.51 5.05
N ALA A 561 -14.84 -7.53 4.99
CA ALA A 561 -16.13 -7.52 4.33
C ALA A 561 -17.18 -7.04 5.33
N GLU A 562 -17.67 -5.82 5.14
CA GLU A 562 -18.69 -5.17 5.95
C GLU A 562 -20.06 -5.86 5.79
N GLY A 563 -20.60 -6.40 6.87
CA GLY A 563 -21.85 -7.16 6.90
C GLY A 563 -23.11 -6.30 7.01
N SER A 564 -23.01 -5.02 7.37
CA SER A 564 -24.19 -4.18 7.60
C SER A 564 -24.82 -3.60 6.32
N SER A 565 -25.80 -2.71 6.48
CA SER A 565 -26.59 -2.14 5.37
C SER A 565 -25.70 -1.32 4.43
N PRO A 566 -25.76 -1.51 3.10
CA PRO A 566 -26.89 -2.04 2.32
C PRO A 566 -26.82 -3.54 1.99
N ARG A 567 -25.90 -4.30 2.57
CA ARG A 567 -25.69 -5.71 2.21
C ARG A 567 -26.86 -6.60 2.62
N THR A 568 -27.13 -7.62 1.81
CA THR A 568 -28.24 -8.57 1.98
C THR A 568 -27.76 -10.03 2.02
N THR A 569 -28.58 -10.93 2.54
CA THR A 569 -28.20 -12.32 2.83
C THR A 569 -27.74 -13.08 1.58
N GLY A 570 -26.55 -13.69 1.68
CA GLY A 570 -25.93 -14.44 0.59
C GLY A 570 -25.18 -13.60 -0.43
N GLN A 571 -25.09 -12.28 -0.25
CA GLN A 571 -24.19 -11.45 -1.07
C GLN A 571 -22.72 -11.74 -0.73
N THR A 572 -21.89 -11.57 -1.75
CA THR A 572 -20.48 -11.97 -1.75
C THR A 572 -19.53 -10.78 -1.91
N ALA A 573 -18.37 -10.88 -1.28
CA ALA A 573 -17.22 -10.00 -1.48
C ALA A 573 -16.00 -10.84 -1.79
N ILE A 574 -15.27 -10.54 -2.87
CA ILE A 574 -14.20 -11.40 -3.38
C ILE A 574 -12.89 -10.62 -3.49
N LEU A 575 -11.88 -11.08 -2.77
CA LEU A 575 -10.49 -10.80 -3.10
C LEU A 575 -9.99 -11.83 -4.10
N ILE A 576 -9.44 -11.38 -5.23
CA ILE A 576 -8.74 -12.22 -6.20
C ILE A 576 -7.29 -11.77 -6.35
N SER A 577 -6.37 -12.71 -6.54
CA SER A 577 -4.98 -12.35 -6.79
C SER A 577 -4.85 -11.57 -8.08
N ASP A 578 -4.09 -10.47 -8.06
CA ASP A 578 -3.85 -9.66 -9.25
C ASP A 578 -2.86 -10.35 -10.19
N ILE A 579 -1.86 -11.03 -9.61
CA ILE A 579 -0.92 -11.96 -10.25
C ILE A 579 -1.53 -13.35 -10.51
N ASN A 580 -0.87 -14.10 -11.41
CA ASN A 580 -1.03 -15.55 -11.55
C ASN A 580 0.12 -16.23 -10.80
N PHE A 581 -0.20 -17.21 -9.98
CA PHE A 581 0.77 -18.10 -9.35
C PHE A 581 1.13 -19.23 -10.33
N PRO A 582 2.42 -19.56 -10.52
CA PRO A 582 2.85 -20.71 -11.31
C PRO A 582 2.28 -22.03 -10.77
N ALA A 583 2.21 -23.06 -11.61
CA ALA A 583 1.93 -24.43 -11.16
C ALA A 583 2.93 -24.89 -10.07
N GLY A 584 2.43 -25.35 -8.93
CA GLY A 584 3.25 -25.75 -7.79
C GLY A 584 2.46 -26.05 -6.52
N ASP A 585 3.22 -26.42 -5.49
CA ASP A 585 2.75 -26.58 -4.12
C ASP A 585 2.97 -25.24 -3.37
N TYR A 586 1.93 -24.72 -2.71
CA TYR A 586 2.03 -23.49 -1.92
C TYR A 586 1.29 -23.63 -0.58
N CYS A 587 1.71 -22.83 0.40
CA CYS A 587 0.97 -22.63 1.64
C CYS A 587 0.50 -21.17 1.74
N LEU A 588 -0.81 -20.96 1.89
CA LEU A 588 -1.38 -19.68 2.27
C LEU A 588 -1.69 -19.70 3.77
N ARG A 589 -0.91 -18.97 4.56
CA ARG A 589 -1.26 -18.60 5.92
C ARG A 589 -2.35 -17.52 5.87
N LEU A 590 -3.53 -17.88 6.36
CA LEU A 590 -4.73 -17.07 6.40
C LEU A 590 -4.98 -16.67 7.87
N ASN A 591 -4.72 -15.41 8.26
CA ASN A 591 -5.24 -14.91 9.53
C ASN A 591 -6.57 -14.18 9.30
N TYR A 592 -7.57 -14.50 10.11
CA TYR A 592 -8.95 -14.06 9.90
C TYR A 592 -9.67 -13.77 11.23
N ASN A 593 -10.73 -12.97 11.16
CA ASN A 593 -11.69 -12.78 12.22
C ASN A 593 -13.11 -12.98 11.65
N MET A 594 -13.94 -13.75 12.36
CA MET A 594 -15.31 -14.10 11.94
C MET A 594 -16.23 -14.04 13.15
N PHE A 595 -16.34 -12.85 13.75
CA PHE A 595 -17.18 -12.59 14.92
C PHE A 595 -18.54 -12.02 14.54
N GLY A 596 -19.61 -12.58 15.09
CA GLY A 596 -20.98 -12.08 14.90
C GLY A 596 -22.02 -13.21 14.96
N ALA A 597 -23.29 -12.90 15.22
CA ALA A 597 -24.31 -13.94 15.47
C ALA A 597 -24.78 -14.68 14.21
N ASP A 598 -24.79 -14.02 13.06
CA ASP A 598 -25.20 -14.56 11.76
C ASP A 598 -24.10 -14.37 10.71
N VAL A 599 -22.82 -14.56 11.08
CA VAL A 599 -21.71 -14.64 10.12
C VAL A 599 -21.98 -15.73 9.09
N GLY A 600 -21.80 -15.43 7.80
CA GLY A 600 -21.97 -16.39 6.72
C GLY A 600 -20.79 -17.35 6.59
N SER A 601 -19.99 -17.21 5.52
CA SER A 601 -18.85 -18.09 5.26
C SER A 601 -17.65 -17.36 4.68
N LEU A 602 -16.46 -17.85 4.98
CA LEU A 602 -15.20 -17.44 4.34
C LEU A 602 -14.65 -18.64 3.58
N THR A 603 -14.36 -18.46 2.30
CA THR A 603 -13.95 -19.54 1.38
C THR A 603 -12.68 -19.16 0.65
N VAL A 604 -11.65 -19.99 0.74
CA VAL A 604 -10.44 -19.91 -0.10
C VAL A 604 -10.55 -20.93 -1.22
N SER A 605 -10.38 -20.44 -2.44
CA SER A 605 -10.47 -21.21 -3.67
C SER A 605 -9.34 -20.82 -4.63
N VAL A 606 -9.07 -21.66 -5.62
CA VAL A 606 -8.18 -21.33 -6.73
C VAL A 606 -8.90 -21.42 -8.07
N LYS A 607 -8.64 -20.44 -8.93
CA LYS A 607 -9.21 -20.30 -10.27
C LYS A 607 -8.12 -20.63 -11.28
N ASP A 608 -8.21 -21.79 -11.91
CA ASP A 608 -7.26 -22.28 -12.91
C ASP A 608 -7.94 -22.55 -14.27
N SER A 609 -7.17 -22.99 -15.27
CA SER A 609 -7.68 -23.26 -16.64
C SER A 609 -8.83 -24.29 -16.74
N LYS A 610 -9.10 -25.06 -15.67
CA LYS A 610 -10.17 -26.05 -15.55
C LYS A 610 -11.39 -25.52 -14.80
N GLY A 611 -11.29 -24.36 -14.15
CA GLY A 611 -12.36 -23.70 -13.39
C GLY A 611 -11.96 -23.37 -11.95
N ASP A 612 -12.95 -23.00 -11.15
CA ASP A 612 -12.78 -22.67 -9.74
C ASP A 612 -12.82 -23.96 -8.88
N ARG A 613 -11.88 -24.08 -7.94
CA ARG A 613 -11.78 -25.20 -7.00
C ARG A 613 -11.59 -24.68 -5.58
N GLU A 614 -12.56 -25.01 -4.73
CA GLU A 614 -12.53 -24.77 -3.29
C GLU A 614 -11.40 -25.57 -2.61
N LEU A 615 -10.70 -24.93 -1.66
CA LEU A 615 -9.61 -25.52 -0.89
C LEU A 615 -9.91 -25.57 0.62
N TRP A 616 -10.49 -24.50 1.14
CA TRP A 616 -10.81 -24.32 2.55
C TRP A 616 -12.07 -23.45 2.65
N THR A 617 -12.98 -23.82 3.55
CA THR A 617 -14.21 -23.08 3.83
C THR A 617 -14.50 -23.17 5.32
N LEU A 618 -14.91 -22.03 5.89
CA LEU A 618 -15.34 -21.92 7.27
C LEU A 618 -16.67 -21.15 7.32
N SER A 619 -17.53 -21.40 8.31
CA SER A 619 -18.86 -20.79 8.37
C SER A 619 -19.33 -20.53 9.80
N GLY A 620 -20.11 -19.47 9.99
CA GLY A 620 -20.62 -19.05 11.29
C GLY A 620 -19.58 -18.39 12.20
N ASN A 621 -20.03 -18.03 13.40
CA ASN A 621 -19.23 -17.34 14.42
C ASN A 621 -18.02 -18.16 14.90
N GLN A 622 -16.85 -17.54 14.94
CA GLN A 622 -15.59 -18.13 15.41
C GLN A 622 -15.04 -17.48 16.70
N GLY A 623 -15.78 -16.50 17.25
CA GLY A 623 -15.34 -15.67 18.38
C GLY A 623 -14.59 -14.40 17.94
N SER A 624 -14.37 -13.49 18.89
CA SER A 624 -13.84 -12.14 18.64
C SER A 624 -12.31 -12.06 18.49
N SER A 625 -11.58 -13.14 18.75
CA SER A 625 -10.13 -13.18 18.58
C SER A 625 -9.74 -13.51 17.14
N TRP A 626 -8.63 -12.92 16.68
CA TRP A 626 -7.98 -13.32 15.44
C TRP A 626 -7.55 -14.79 15.50
N ARG A 627 -7.80 -15.52 14.41
CA ARG A 627 -7.43 -16.92 14.19
C ARG A 627 -6.47 -17.04 13.02
N THR A 628 -5.72 -18.14 12.95
CA THR A 628 -4.79 -18.44 11.86
C THR A 628 -5.04 -19.86 11.38
N ASP A 629 -5.29 -20.02 10.08
CA ASP A 629 -5.26 -21.31 9.38
C ASP A 629 -4.18 -21.33 8.29
N ASN A 630 -3.74 -22.53 7.93
CA ASN A 630 -2.77 -22.76 6.85
C ASN A 630 -3.47 -23.52 5.72
N VAL A 631 -3.81 -22.84 4.64
CA VAL A 631 -4.49 -23.41 3.47
C VAL A 631 -3.45 -23.94 2.49
N TYR A 632 -3.45 -25.26 2.31
CA TYR A 632 -2.55 -25.94 1.38
C TYR A 632 -3.09 -25.91 -0.05
N ILE A 633 -2.24 -25.49 -1.00
CA ILE A 633 -2.58 -25.30 -2.41
C ILE A 633 -1.76 -26.27 -3.26
N LEU A 634 -2.46 -27.14 -3.98
CA LEU A 634 -1.91 -27.99 -5.04
C LEU A 634 -2.39 -27.46 -6.39
N ALA A 635 -1.51 -26.93 -7.25
CA ALA A 635 -1.90 -26.40 -8.56
C ALA A 635 -1.19 -27.13 -9.71
N GLU A 636 -1.96 -27.77 -10.60
CA GLU A 636 -1.43 -28.48 -11.78
C GLU A 636 -1.13 -27.56 -12.98
N GLY A 637 -1.47 -26.28 -12.87
CA GLY A 637 -1.32 -25.23 -13.89
C GLY A 637 -1.37 -23.86 -13.21
N ASP A 638 -1.05 -22.81 -13.96
CA ASP A 638 -1.08 -21.45 -13.42
C ASP A 638 -2.48 -21.10 -12.90
N PHE A 639 -2.54 -20.46 -11.73
CA PHE A 639 -3.76 -20.26 -10.97
C PHE A 639 -3.84 -18.87 -10.33
N LYS A 640 -5.06 -18.44 -9.99
CA LYS A 640 -5.32 -17.30 -9.12
C LYS A 640 -5.89 -17.74 -7.79
N ILE A 641 -5.53 -17.06 -6.71
CA ILE A 641 -6.14 -17.25 -5.40
C ILE A 641 -7.39 -16.38 -5.33
N ARG A 642 -8.48 -16.94 -4.82
CA ARG A 642 -9.78 -16.26 -4.69
C ARG A 642 -10.32 -16.51 -3.28
N ILE A 643 -10.41 -15.46 -2.48
CA ILE A 643 -10.93 -15.45 -1.11
C ILE A 643 -12.30 -14.76 -1.14
N GLU A 644 -13.35 -15.51 -0.86
CA GLU A 644 -14.74 -15.05 -0.87
C GLU A 644 -15.29 -14.98 0.55
N ALA A 645 -15.78 -13.82 0.97
CA ALA A 645 -16.65 -13.68 2.12
C ALA A 645 -18.11 -13.66 1.64
N VAL A 646 -18.96 -14.45 2.30
CA VAL A 646 -20.41 -14.49 2.10
C VAL A 646 -21.06 -13.93 3.35
N ARG A 647 -21.93 -12.94 3.17
CA ARG A 647 -22.75 -12.39 4.26
C ARG A 647 -23.85 -13.36 4.66
N GLY A 648 -24.01 -13.61 5.96
CA GLY A 648 -25.10 -14.45 6.48
C GLY A 648 -26.43 -13.71 6.65
N SER A 649 -27.25 -14.14 7.60
CA SER A 649 -28.65 -13.70 7.74
C SER A 649 -28.79 -12.22 8.08
N ASN A 650 -27.97 -11.71 8.99
CA ASN A 650 -28.11 -10.37 9.57
C ASN A 650 -26.84 -9.51 9.34
N TRP A 651 -26.75 -8.37 10.02
CA TRP A 651 -25.66 -7.40 9.88
C TRP A 651 -24.46 -7.67 10.80
N GLU A 652 -24.62 -8.49 11.85
CA GLU A 652 -23.59 -9.06 12.72
C GLU A 652 -22.86 -10.19 11.97
N SER A 653 -22.26 -9.85 10.83
CA SER A 653 -21.70 -10.78 9.84
C SER A 653 -20.37 -10.30 9.23
N ASP A 654 -19.64 -9.40 9.89
CA ASP A 654 -18.34 -8.92 9.43
C ASP A 654 -17.32 -10.08 9.39
N ILE A 655 -16.52 -10.11 8.33
CA ILE A 655 -15.41 -11.05 8.16
C ILE A 655 -14.15 -10.25 7.82
N ALA A 656 -13.11 -10.37 8.63
CA ALA A 656 -11.86 -9.63 8.45
C ALA A 656 -10.66 -10.54 8.17
N LEU A 657 -9.64 -9.99 7.52
CA LEU A 657 -8.38 -10.64 7.15
C LEU A 657 -7.20 -9.70 7.47
N ASP A 658 -6.08 -10.27 7.92
CA ASP A 658 -4.84 -9.53 8.17
C ASP A 658 -3.60 -10.43 8.10
N ASP A 659 -2.41 -9.84 7.90
CA ASP A 659 -1.08 -10.47 7.84
C ASP A 659 -1.03 -11.76 6.98
N LEU A 660 -1.71 -11.75 5.84
CA LEU A 660 -1.82 -12.90 4.94
C LEU A 660 -0.46 -13.20 4.32
N LYS A 661 -0.04 -14.47 4.29
CA LYS A 661 1.26 -14.85 3.72
C LYS A 661 1.13 -16.06 2.82
N ILE A 662 1.64 -15.98 1.60
CA ILE A 662 1.82 -17.15 0.74
C ILE A 662 3.31 -17.46 0.60
N SER A 663 3.65 -18.73 0.84
CA SER A 663 4.99 -19.27 0.67
C SER A 663 4.97 -20.51 -0.26
N PRO A 664 6.05 -20.78 -0.99
CA PRO A 664 6.17 -21.96 -1.82
C PRO A 664 6.49 -23.19 -0.97
N GLY A 665 5.88 -24.33 -1.31
CA GLY A 665 6.04 -25.61 -0.62
C GLY A 665 4.85 -26.00 0.27
N LEU A 666 5.07 -27.03 1.08
CA LEU A 666 4.09 -27.53 2.05
C LEU A 666 3.91 -26.53 3.19
N CYS A 667 2.71 -26.49 3.77
CA CYS A 667 2.49 -25.79 5.02
C CYS A 667 3.30 -26.43 6.15
N GLU A 668 4.35 -25.74 6.62
CA GLU A 668 5.05 -26.15 7.84
C GLU A 668 4.18 -25.86 9.06
N GLU A 669 3.92 -26.87 9.89
CA GLU A 669 3.30 -26.64 11.19
C GLU A 669 4.24 -25.80 12.07
N PRO A 670 3.79 -24.66 12.64
CA PRO A 670 4.62 -23.86 13.53
C PRO A 670 4.96 -24.68 14.77
N LYS A 671 6.26 -24.92 14.98
CA LYS A 671 6.74 -25.66 16.15
C LYS A 671 6.28 -24.94 17.44
N PRO A 672 5.63 -25.63 18.39
CA PRO A 672 5.23 -25.04 19.65
C PRO A 672 6.41 -24.38 20.38
N LEU A 673 6.18 -23.23 21.01
CA LEU A 673 7.19 -22.59 21.84
C LEU A 673 7.25 -23.34 23.17
N ASP A 674 8.20 -24.29 23.26
CA ASP A 674 8.38 -25.18 24.41
C ASP A 674 9.01 -24.50 25.66
N CYS A 675 9.13 -23.17 25.67
CA CYS A 675 9.67 -22.39 26.78
C CYS A 675 8.94 -21.05 26.99
N ILE A 676 9.11 -20.46 28.18
CA ILE A 676 8.60 -19.13 28.54
C ILE A 676 9.62 -18.06 28.15
N ALA A 677 9.25 -17.11 27.29
CA ALA A 677 10.02 -15.89 26.99
C ALA A 677 9.46 -14.63 27.66
N SER A 678 8.19 -14.60 28.10
CA SER A 678 7.60 -13.46 28.83
C SER A 678 7.61 -13.62 30.36
N LEU A 679 7.55 -12.50 31.09
CA LEU A 679 7.43 -12.50 32.57
C LEU A 679 6.19 -13.24 33.10
N LYS A 680 5.14 -13.41 32.28
CA LYS A 680 3.88 -14.03 32.68
C LYS A 680 3.66 -15.43 32.07
N GLY A 681 4.38 -15.80 31.01
CA GLY A 681 4.18 -17.09 30.33
C GLY A 681 2.90 -17.18 29.50
N THR A 682 2.35 -16.05 29.04
CA THR A 682 1.19 -15.99 28.11
C THR A 682 1.56 -16.40 26.68
N ASP A 683 2.85 -16.39 26.38
CA ASP A 683 3.50 -16.70 25.10
C ASP A 683 3.80 -18.19 24.88
N TYR A 684 3.67 -19.00 25.93
CA TYR A 684 3.99 -20.42 25.89
C TYR A 684 2.89 -21.25 25.21
N THR A 685 3.24 -21.93 24.13
CA THR A 685 2.35 -22.82 23.36
C THR A 685 2.73 -24.30 23.42
N GLY A 686 3.84 -24.65 24.08
CA GLY A 686 4.35 -26.03 24.22
C GLY A 686 3.42 -27.03 24.92
N ASN A 687 3.83 -28.30 24.94
CA ASN A 687 2.99 -29.46 25.25
C ASN A 687 3.05 -30.01 26.70
N VAL A 688 3.67 -29.30 27.65
CA VAL A 688 3.64 -29.69 29.08
C VAL A 688 2.19 -29.78 29.59
N ASN A 689 1.80 -30.95 30.09
CA ASN A 689 0.47 -31.27 30.64
C ASN A 689 0.52 -31.91 32.03
N THR A 690 1.60 -31.64 32.78
CA THR A 690 1.81 -32.13 34.14
C THR A 690 2.21 -31.00 35.08
N THR A 691 1.67 -31.04 36.29
CA THR A 691 1.86 -30.01 37.29
C THR A 691 3.17 -30.19 38.07
N VAL A 692 3.56 -29.20 38.87
CA VAL A 692 4.73 -29.26 39.76
C VAL A 692 4.56 -30.37 40.80
N GLY A 693 3.33 -30.59 41.30
CA GLY A 693 2.98 -31.75 42.13
C GLY A 693 2.98 -33.10 41.41
N GLY A 694 3.23 -33.13 40.09
CA GLY A 694 3.22 -34.34 39.26
C GLY A 694 1.82 -34.84 38.91
N LEU A 695 0.79 -34.01 39.10
CA LEU A 695 -0.59 -34.34 38.72
C LEU A 695 -0.77 -34.16 37.22
N THR A 696 -1.62 -34.98 36.61
CA THR A 696 -2.01 -34.82 35.20
C THR A 696 -3.03 -33.69 35.08
N CYS A 697 -2.88 -32.84 34.07
CA CYS A 697 -3.85 -31.80 33.78
C CYS A 697 -5.19 -32.37 33.28
N GLN A 698 -6.29 -31.74 33.68
CA GLN A 698 -7.62 -31.87 33.09
C GLN A 698 -7.64 -31.07 31.77
N ARG A 699 -8.32 -31.59 30.73
CA ARG A 699 -8.53 -30.86 29.46
C ARG A 699 -9.39 -29.62 29.66
N TRP A 700 -9.13 -28.54 28.93
CA TRP A 700 -9.89 -27.29 29.07
C TRP A 700 -11.34 -27.40 28.58
N ASP A 701 -11.63 -28.36 27.69
CA ASP A 701 -12.99 -28.71 27.26
C ASP A 701 -13.73 -29.65 28.25
N SER A 702 -13.06 -30.20 29.25
CA SER A 702 -13.64 -31.13 30.21
C SER A 702 -14.31 -30.43 31.39
N ASP A 703 -15.42 -31.00 31.84
CA ASP A 703 -16.23 -30.53 32.98
C ASP A 703 -15.98 -31.36 34.26
N SER A 704 -14.98 -32.26 34.22
CA SER A 704 -14.70 -33.30 35.23
C SER A 704 -13.19 -33.59 35.36
N PRO A 705 -12.65 -33.78 36.59
CA PRO A 705 -13.35 -33.75 37.88
C PRO A 705 -13.75 -32.35 38.36
N THR A 706 -13.12 -31.30 37.85
CA THR A 706 -13.40 -29.91 38.24
C THR A 706 -14.31 -29.22 37.23
N LYS A 707 -15.42 -28.65 37.68
CA LYS A 707 -16.20 -27.70 36.86
C LYS A 707 -15.50 -26.33 36.79
N HIS A 708 -15.35 -25.76 35.60
CA HIS A 708 -14.75 -24.43 35.40
C HIS A 708 -15.48 -23.62 34.31
N SER A 709 -14.90 -22.50 33.86
CA SER A 709 -15.55 -21.50 33.00
C SER A 709 -14.71 -21.14 31.77
N TYR A 710 -13.98 -22.12 31.22
CA TYR A 710 -13.00 -21.92 30.14
C TYR A 710 -13.19 -22.96 29.01
N HIS A 711 -14.43 -23.39 28.78
CA HIS A 711 -14.74 -24.42 27.78
C HIS A 711 -14.57 -23.94 26.34
N ASP A 712 -14.63 -22.62 26.11
CA ASP A 712 -14.42 -21.98 24.81
C ASP A 712 -12.95 -21.55 24.59
N TYR A 713 -12.01 -22.05 25.41
CA TYR A 713 -10.58 -21.79 25.21
C TYR A 713 -10.01 -22.79 24.19
N ASP A 714 -9.33 -22.27 23.18
CA ASP A 714 -8.99 -22.93 21.90
C ASP A 714 -8.00 -24.11 21.99
N ASP A 715 -7.57 -24.47 23.21
CA ASP A 715 -6.73 -25.64 23.47
C ASP A 715 -7.61 -26.79 23.95
N HIS A 716 -8.07 -27.59 23.00
CA HIS A 716 -8.87 -28.80 23.26
C HIS A 716 -8.13 -29.87 24.07
N GLU A 717 -6.83 -29.74 24.33
CA GLU A 717 -6.08 -30.69 25.13
C GLU A 717 -5.93 -30.24 26.59
N ASN A 718 -4.98 -30.83 27.32
CA ASN A 718 -4.71 -30.56 28.72
C ASN A 718 -3.37 -29.85 28.94
N TYR A 719 -2.88 -29.10 27.95
CA TYR A 719 -1.62 -28.40 28.06
C TYR A 719 -1.72 -27.20 29.01
N CYS A 720 -0.64 -26.91 29.73
CA CYS A 720 -0.62 -25.83 30.69
C CYS A 720 -0.52 -24.46 30.01
N ARG A 721 -1.27 -23.47 30.52
CA ARG A 721 -1.42 -22.14 29.90
C ARG A 721 -1.46 -21.05 30.98
N ASN A 722 -1.37 -19.79 30.56
CA ASN A 722 -1.74 -18.65 31.39
C ASN A 722 -2.79 -17.80 30.67
N ILE A 723 -4.04 -18.26 30.74
CA ILE A 723 -5.18 -17.76 29.94
C ILE A 723 -5.50 -16.27 30.18
N ARG A 724 -5.19 -15.74 31.38
CA ARG A 724 -5.52 -14.35 31.73
C ARG A 724 -4.34 -13.38 31.71
N GLY A 725 -3.11 -13.87 31.88
CA GLY A 725 -1.95 -13.00 32.05
C GLY A 725 -2.05 -12.06 33.26
N ASP A 726 -2.83 -12.40 34.29
CA ASP A 726 -3.00 -11.56 35.50
C ASP A 726 -1.84 -11.77 36.51
N GLU A 727 -1.32 -13.00 36.61
CA GLU A 727 -0.23 -13.40 37.53
C GLU A 727 0.90 -14.15 36.77
N ASN A 728 2.08 -14.26 37.37
CA ASN A 728 3.34 -14.67 36.70
C ASN A 728 3.48 -16.20 36.42
N ASN A 729 2.40 -16.99 36.36
CA ASN A 729 2.49 -18.45 36.42
C ASN A 729 1.65 -19.18 35.35
N ILE A 730 2.24 -20.23 34.78
CA ILE A 730 1.56 -21.20 33.90
C ILE A 730 0.96 -22.34 34.75
N TRP A 731 -0.28 -22.72 34.48
CA TRP A 731 -1.05 -23.67 35.29
C TRP A 731 -2.05 -24.49 34.45
N CYS A 732 -2.68 -25.46 35.10
CA CYS A 732 -3.84 -26.19 34.56
C CYS A 732 -4.79 -26.63 35.69
N TYR A 733 -6.05 -26.92 35.35
CA TYR A 733 -6.90 -27.76 36.22
C TYR A 733 -6.32 -29.17 36.29
N THR A 734 -6.50 -29.91 37.38
CA THR A 734 -5.94 -31.26 37.50
C THR A 734 -7.00 -32.36 37.46
N THR A 735 -6.58 -33.58 37.12
CA THR A 735 -7.44 -34.78 37.17
C THR A 735 -7.64 -35.33 38.60
N ASP A 736 -7.05 -34.71 39.62
CA ASP A 736 -7.26 -35.07 41.03
C ASP A 736 -8.45 -34.28 41.62
N PRO A 737 -9.51 -34.96 42.12
CA PRO A 737 -10.65 -34.30 42.76
C PRO A 737 -10.30 -33.45 43.99
N ASP A 738 -9.21 -33.77 44.70
CA ASP A 738 -8.79 -33.04 45.89
C ASP A 738 -7.96 -31.78 45.55
N THR A 739 -7.35 -31.75 44.35
CA THR A 739 -6.47 -30.66 43.89
C THR A 739 -7.06 -29.96 42.65
N ARG A 740 -7.87 -28.92 42.86
CA ARG A 740 -8.62 -28.26 41.78
C ARG A 740 -7.74 -27.81 40.60
N TRP A 741 -6.61 -27.17 40.88
CA TRP A 741 -5.63 -26.69 39.91
C TRP A 741 -4.24 -26.65 40.56
N ASP A 742 -3.19 -26.72 39.76
CA ASP A 742 -1.79 -26.59 40.21
C ASP A 742 -0.93 -25.98 39.08
N PHE A 743 0.24 -25.44 39.43
CA PHE A 743 1.18 -24.82 38.49
C PHE A 743 1.94 -25.87 37.68
N CYS A 744 2.48 -25.50 36.51
CA CYS A 744 3.25 -26.42 35.67
C CYS A 744 4.73 -26.03 35.54
N LYS A 745 5.57 -27.04 35.32
CA LYS A 745 7.03 -26.88 35.21
C LYS A 745 7.45 -26.69 33.75
N VAL A 746 7.46 -25.44 33.30
CA VAL A 746 7.91 -25.03 31.95
C VAL A 746 9.29 -24.35 32.04
N PRO A 747 10.25 -24.64 31.14
CA PRO A 747 11.55 -23.94 31.10
C PRO A 747 11.41 -22.49 30.61
N ARG A 748 12.39 -21.62 30.91
CA ARG A 748 12.50 -20.28 30.31
C ARG A 748 13.46 -20.29 29.13
N CYS A 749 13.17 -19.50 28.09
CA CYS A 749 14.02 -19.36 26.91
C CYS A 749 15.26 -18.50 27.24
N ASP A 750 16.46 -18.98 26.89
CA ASP A 750 17.80 -18.36 27.06
C ASP A 750 17.88 -17.02 27.82
N VAL A 751 18.04 -17.08 29.16
CA VAL A 751 18.07 -15.91 30.06
C VAL A 751 19.48 -15.57 30.58
N GLU A 752 19.87 -14.29 30.52
CA GLU A 752 21.07 -13.80 31.21
C GLU A 752 20.88 -13.80 32.74
N GLU A 753 21.79 -14.42 33.50
CA GLU A 753 21.76 -14.47 34.98
C GLU A 753 22.23 -13.18 35.67
N CYS A 754 21.92 -12.03 35.07
CA CYS A 754 22.30 -10.71 35.55
C CYS A 754 21.23 -9.66 35.21
N ARG A 755 21.33 -8.48 35.83
CA ARG A 755 20.49 -7.32 35.52
C ARG A 755 21.31 -6.18 34.92
N ARG A 756 20.74 -5.48 33.94
CA ARG A 756 21.25 -4.23 33.39
C ARG A 756 20.67 -3.06 34.20
N SER A 757 19.38 -3.11 34.56
CA SER A 757 18.71 -2.07 35.35
C SER A 757 19.15 -2.01 36.83
N LYS A 758 18.89 -0.87 37.49
CA LYS A 758 19.31 -0.60 38.87
C LYS A 758 18.47 -1.32 39.94
N ASN A 759 17.16 -1.48 39.71
CA ASN A 759 16.22 -2.20 40.59
C ASN A 759 15.88 -3.62 40.08
N GLY A 760 16.36 -4.01 38.91
CA GLY A 760 16.25 -5.38 38.38
C GLY A 760 14.88 -5.76 37.82
N TYR A 761 14.08 -4.79 37.32
CA TYR A 761 12.79 -5.08 36.67
C TYR A 761 12.92 -5.89 35.37
N ASP A 762 14.13 -5.90 34.82
CA ASP A 762 14.60 -6.55 33.60
C ASP A 762 15.11 -7.98 33.83
N TYR A 763 15.27 -8.39 35.08
CA TYR A 763 15.84 -9.68 35.42
C TYR A 763 14.83 -10.82 35.19
N MET A 764 15.08 -11.64 34.17
CA MET A 764 14.28 -12.84 33.86
C MET A 764 14.97 -14.17 34.22
N GLY A 765 16.16 -14.12 34.82
CA GLY A 765 16.96 -15.28 35.21
C GLY A 765 16.35 -16.20 36.29
N THR A 766 17.08 -17.24 36.65
CA THR A 766 16.61 -18.41 37.41
C THR A 766 16.95 -18.40 38.90
N LYS A 767 17.47 -17.29 39.46
CA LYS A 767 17.82 -17.20 40.88
C LYS A 767 16.61 -17.41 41.81
N LYS A 768 16.77 -18.34 42.76
CA LYS A 768 15.77 -18.73 43.77
C LYS A 768 16.20 -18.52 45.23
N THR A 769 17.22 -17.69 45.45
CA THR A 769 17.80 -17.48 46.78
C THR A 769 17.90 -16.00 47.08
N THR A 770 17.36 -15.61 48.24
CA THR A 770 17.34 -14.24 48.73
C THR A 770 18.69 -13.81 49.29
N GLU A 771 18.83 -12.54 49.62
CA GLU A 771 20.00 -11.95 50.27
C GLU A 771 20.34 -12.62 51.60
N GLN A 772 19.32 -13.03 52.37
CA GLN A 772 19.47 -13.72 53.64
C GLN A 772 19.66 -15.24 53.51
N GLY A 773 19.72 -15.76 52.27
CA GLY A 773 19.88 -17.19 51.99
C GLY A 773 18.58 -18.00 52.07
N LEU A 774 17.42 -17.35 52.20
CA LEU A 774 16.13 -18.03 52.16
C LEU A 774 15.83 -18.49 50.74
N THR A 775 15.12 -19.62 50.62
CA THR A 775 14.71 -20.17 49.31
C THR A 775 13.35 -19.61 48.94
N CYS A 776 13.22 -19.09 47.72
CA CYS A 776 11.94 -18.64 47.16
C CYS A 776 10.93 -19.80 47.13
N LYS A 777 9.63 -19.49 47.27
CA LYS A 777 8.55 -20.49 47.19
C LYS A 777 8.71 -21.40 45.98
N GLU A 778 8.36 -22.67 46.12
CA GLU A 778 8.52 -23.65 45.05
C GLU A 778 7.79 -23.21 43.77
N GLY A 779 8.44 -23.37 42.62
CA GLY A 779 8.01 -22.81 41.33
C GLY A 779 8.38 -21.33 41.08
N THR A 780 8.67 -20.52 42.10
CA THR A 780 8.95 -19.08 41.94
C THR A 780 10.44 -18.75 41.74
N PHE A 781 10.69 -17.53 41.26
CA PHE A 781 12.00 -16.94 41.02
C PHE A 781 12.05 -15.51 41.58
N CYS A 782 13.25 -14.98 41.81
CA CYS A 782 13.45 -13.57 42.10
C CYS A 782 12.96 -12.70 40.93
N THR A 783 12.08 -11.73 41.20
CA THR A 783 11.49 -10.84 40.19
C THR A 783 11.42 -9.41 40.73
N ALA A 784 11.40 -8.41 39.85
CA ALA A 784 11.06 -7.03 40.21
C ALA A 784 10.07 -6.45 39.21
N SER A 785 9.34 -5.41 39.61
CA SER A 785 8.62 -4.53 38.70
C SER A 785 9.28 -3.16 38.66
N ALA A 786 8.97 -2.33 37.67
CA ALA A 786 9.51 -0.98 37.58
C ALA A 786 9.11 -0.06 38.77
N ASN A 787 8.13 -0.46 39.57
CA ASN A 787 7.74 0.21 40.83
C ASN A 787 8.39 -0.39 42.09
N SER A 788 9.19 -1.46 41.95
CA SER A 788 9.90 -2.13 43.04
C SER A 788 11.31 -1.54 43.23
N PRO A 789 11.84 -1.43 44.47
CA PRO A 789 13.18 -0.88 44.72
C PRO A 789 14.33 -1.87 44.41
N ALA A 790 14.06 -3.18 44.47
CA ALA A 790 14.99 -4.26 44.17
C ALA A 790 14.21 -5.54 43.79
N PRO A 791 14.86 -6.56 43.20
CA PRO A 791 14.22 -7.86 42.98
C PRO A 791 13.93 -8.54 44.31
N PHE A 792 12.84 -9.28 44.39
CA PHE A 792 12.40 -9.99 45.58
C PHE A 792 11.74 -11.32 45.19
N CYS A 793 11.52 -12.18 46.19
CA CYS A 793 10.60 -13.30 46.07
C CYS A 793 9.86 -13.53 47.39
N TYR A 794 8.72 -14.22 47.29
CA TYR A 794 8.05 -14.78 48.46
C TYR A 794 8.81 -16.02 48.92
N VAL A 795 8.81 -16.27 50.23
CA VAL A 795 9.48 -17.43 50.85
C VAL A 795 8.48 -18.17 51.75
N ASP A 796 8.74 -19.44 52.02
CA ASP A 796 7.94 -20.28 52.94
C ASP A 796 8.54 -20.27 54.36
N ASP A 797 8.83 -19.07 54.87
CA ASP A 797 9.34 -18.84 56.23
C ASP A 797 8.20 -18.36 57.16
N PRO A 798 8.10 -18.86 58.42
CA PRO A 798 7.02 -18.47 59.33
C PRO A 798 7.04 -17.00 59.76
N ASP A 799 8.23 -16.39 59.80
CA ASP A 799 8.44 -15.03 60.31
C ASP A 799 8.60 -14.00 59.17
N THR A 800 8.94 -14.46 57.95
CA THR A 800 9.30 -13.63 56.79
C THR A 800 8.42 -13.95 55.59
N ARG A 801 7.53 -13.02 55.18
CA ARG A 801 6.62 -13.25 54.04
C ARG A 801 7.32 -13.16 52.67
N TRP A 802 8.32 -12.28 52.55
CA TRP A 802 9.10 -12.02 51.34
C TRP A 802 10.45 -11.41 51.73
N ASP A 803 11.46 -11.58 50.89
CA ASP A 803 12.81 -11.04 51.11
C ASP A 803 13.48 -10.66 49.77
N THR A 804 14.48 -9.78 49.80
CA THR A 804 15.13 -9.21 48.61
C THR A 804 16.18 -10.16 48.02
N CYS A 805 16.43 -10.06 46.71
CA CYS A 805 17.41 -10.88 46.01
C CYS A 805 18.57 -10.03 45.44
N ILE A 806 19.81 -10.40 45.76
CA ILE A 806 21.00 -9.80 45.13
C ILE A 806 21.19 -10.39 43.73
N ILE A 807 20.78 -9.66 42.69
CA ILE A 807 21.10 -9.97 41.29
C ILE A 807 22.36 -9.20 40.87
N PRO A 808 23.39 -9.86 40.29
CA PRO A 808 24.61 -9.18 39.82
C PRO A 808 24.32 -8.27 38.63
N LYS A 809 25.10 -7.20 38.47
CA LYS A 809 25.02 -6.36 37.27
C LYS A 809 25.69 -7.05 36.08
N CYS A 810 25.08 -6.96 34.90
CA CYS A 810 25.70 -7.41 33.66
C CYS A 810 26.95 -6.56 33.35
N THR A 811 27.98 -7.21 32.78
CA THR A 811 29.27 -6.60 32.43
C THR A 811 29.46 -6.39 30.93
N THR A 812 28.50 -6.83 30.12
CA THR A 812 28.43 -6.67 28.67
C THR A 812 27.87 -5.30 28.28
N GLN A 813 28.27 -4.80 27.11
CA GLN A 813 27.68 -3.59 26.53
C GLN A 813 26.24 -3.88 26.09
N ALA A 814 25.34 -2.91 26.25
CA ALA A 814 23.97 -3.06 25.81
C ALA A 814 23.86 -3.08 24.27
N ASP A 815 22.98 -3.95 23.77
CA ASP A 815 22.70 -4.10 22.35
C ASP A 815 21.75 -2.97 21.89
N GLU A 816 21.98 -2.42 20.68
CA GLU A 816 21.13 -1.38 20.07
C GLU A 816 19.94 -1.96 19.29
N CYS A 817 19.44 -3.11 19.74
CA CYS A 817 18.45 -3.94 19.08
C CYS A 817 17.70 -4.81 20.10
N ILE A 818 16.56 -5.38 19.72
CA ILE A 818 15.72 -6.24 20.56
C ILE A 818 15.90 -7.73 20.24
N LYS A 819 15.91 -8.60 21.25
CA LYS A 819 16.04 -10.06 21.11
C LYS A 819 14.73 -10.78 21.43
N THR A 820 13.86 -10.15 22.23
CA THR A 820 12.53 -10.66 22.58
C THR A 820 11.45 -9.92 21.80
N PRO A 821 10.30 -10.57 21.45
CA PRO A 821 9.23 -9.94 20.67
C PRO A 821 8.68 -8.62 21.24
N LEU A 822 8.72 -8.44 22.57
CA LEU A 822 8.26 -7.23 23.27
C LEU A 822 9.40 -6.22 23.54
N GLY A 823 10.65 -6.56 23.22
CA GLY A 823 11.81 -5.70 23.46
C GLY A 823 12.12 -5.40 24.94
N LYS A 824 11.75 -6.27 25.88
CA LYS A 824 12.06 -6.07 27.32
C LYS A 824 13.55 -6.17 27.63
N ASP A 825 14.30 -6.84 26.77
CA ASP A 825 15.75 -6.96 26.82
C ASP A 825 16.49 -5.74 26.23
N TYR A 826 15.76 -4.74 25.73
CA TYR A 826 16.34 -3.54 25.14
C TYR A 826 16.93 -2.59 26.17
N PHE A 827 18.25 -2.39 26.09
CA PHE A 827 19.00 -1.42 26.91
C PHE A 827 19.83 -0.43 26.08
N GLY A 828 19.58 -0.34 24.77
CA GLY A 828 20.24 0.60 23.87
C GLY A 828 19.89 2.07 24.15
N THR A 829 20.34 2.95 23.25
CA THR A 829 20.38 4.41 23.45
C THR A 829 19.42 5.21 22.56
N VAL A 830 18.49 4.56 21.83
CA VAL A 830 17.40 5.24 21.13
C VAL A 830 16.56 6.05 22.12
N SER A 831 16.33 7.32 21.80
CA SER A 831 15.58 8.28 22.63
C SER A 831 14.57 9.12 21.81
N THR A 832 14.09 8.53 20.73
CA THR A 832 13.11 9.09 19.80
C THR A 832 12.02 8.06 19.49
N THR A 833 10.77 8.52 19.39
CA THR A 833 9.59 7.68 19.11
C THR A 833 9.49 7.33 17.61
N LYS A 834 8.58 6.43 17.22
CA LYS A 834 8.30 6.06 15.82
C LYS A 834 7.97 7.28 14.93
N SER A 835 7.23 8.27 15.45
CA SER A 835 6.97 9.54 14.74
C SER A 835 8.07 10.60 14.89
N GLY A 836 9.23 10.24 15.45
CA GLY A 836 10.40 11.12 15.60
C GLY A 836 10.33 12.11 16.77
N LYS A 837 9.37 12.00 17.69
CA LYS A 837 9.28 12.87 18.87
C LYS A 837 10.40 12.54 19.85
N THR A 838 10.92 13.55 20.52
CA THR A 838 11.96 13.36 21.55
C THR A 838 11.35 12.79 22.83
N CYS A 839 12.00 11.78 23.42
CA CYS A 839 11.57 11.22 24.69
C CYS A 839 11.81 12.19 25.86
N GLN A 840 10.83 12.32 26.75
CA GLN A 840 10.96 12.88 28.09
C GLN A 840 11.83 11.95 28.94
N ALA A 841 12.74 12.51 29.73
CA ALA A 841 13.57 11.73 30.65
C ALA A 841 12.74 11.12 31.78
N TRP A 842 13.01 9.86 32.12
CA TRP A 842 12.33 9.11 33.19
C TRP A 842 12.51 9.73 34.59
N SER A 843 13.49 10.62 34.76
CA SER A 843 13.69 11.42 35.98
C SER A 843 12.89 12.73 36.02
N LYS A 844 12.16 13.08 34.96
CA LYS A 844 11.34 14.30 34.83
C LYS A 844 9.86 13.98 35.00
N GLN A 845 9.11 14.96 35.50
CA GLN A 845 7.67 14.86 35.72
C GLN A 845 6.91 15.94 34.92
N GLU A 846 7.57 16.49 33.89
CA GLU A 846 7.08 17.52 32.99
C GLU A 846 7.63 17.23 31.57
N PRO A 847 6.81 17.39 30.51
CA PRO A 847 5.39 17.77 30.54
C PRO A 847 4.47 16.74 31.21
N HIS A 848 4.84 15.45 31.22
CA HIS A 848 3.99 14.36 31.72
C HIS A 848 4.41 13.86 33.11
N LYS A 849 3.46 13.89 34.06
CA LYS A 849 3.63 13.20 35.35
C LYS A 849 3.42 11.70 35.19
N HIS A 850 4.26 10.88 35.84
CA HIS A 850 4.22 9.42 35.72
C HIS A 850 4.76 8.67 36.95
N GLY A 851 4.36 7.40 37.10
CA GLY A 851 4.64 6.57 38.28
C GLY A 851 6.03 5.93 38.34
N PHE A 852 6.79 5.90 37.23
CA PHE A 852 8.09 5.21 37.10
C PHE A 852 9.29 5.88 37.82
N TRP A 853 9.11 6.30 39.08
CA TRP A 853 10.10 7.05 39.88
C TRP A 853 11.40 6.29 40.18
N ALA A 854 11.47 4.98 39.92
CA ALA A 854 12.68 4.16 40.11
C ALA A 854 13.61 4.15 38.88
N MET A 855 13.15 4.65 37.72
CA MET A 855 13.89 4.63 36.44
C MET A 855 14.76 5.89 36.20
N ASN A 856 14.99 6.72 37.22
CA ASN A 856 15.64 8.03 37.09
C ASN A 856 17.05 8.02 36.45
N ASP A 857 17.73 6.87 36.46
CA ASP A 857 19.09 6.71 35.92
C ASP A 857 19.11 6.23 34.45
N GLU A 858 17.95 5.93 33.83
CA GLU A 858 17.82 5.45 32.43
C GLU A 858 17.75 6.59 31.38
N SER A 859 18.15 7.81 31.75
CA SER A 859 18.07 9.01 30.90
C SER A 859 16.64 9.23 30.33
N ASN A 860 16.51 9.41 29.02
CA ASN A 860 15.27 9.42 28.24
C ASN A 860 15.25 8.30 27.18
N TYR A 861 15.96 7.20 27.39
CA TYR A 861 16.00 6.11 26.43
C TYR A 861 14.69 5.32 26.41
N CYS A 862 14.33 4.78 25.25
CA CYS A 862 13.17 3.92 25.10
C CYS A 862 13.35 2.63 25.91
N ARG A 863 12.30 2.20 26.61
CA ARG A 863 12.30 1.02 27.50
C ARG A 863 10.92 0.36 27.48
N ASN A 864 10.84 -0.92 27.84
CA ASN A 864 9.56 -1.60 28.08
C ASN A 864 9.44 -2.06 29.56
N PRO A 865 9.15 -1.15 30.50
CA PRO A 865 9.14 -1.44 31.94
C PRO A 865 7.91 -2.20 32.45
N ASP A 866 6.82 -2.22 31.68
CA ASP A 866 5.49 -2.70 32.05
C ASP A 866 4.99 -3.88 31.19
N GLY A 867 5.43 -3.99 29.93
CA GLY A 867 5.00 -5.06 29.02
C GLY A 867 4.03 -4.63 27.95
N GLU A 868 4.17 -3.40 27.50
CA GLU A 868 3.60 -2.92 26.23
C GLU A 868 4.12 -3.75 25.03
N PRO A 869 3.51 -3.65 23.84
CA PRO A 869 3.93 -4.41 22.65
C PRO A 869 5.37 -4.17 22.19
N ALA A 870 5.95 -3.00 22.48
CA ALA A 870 7.31 -2.63 22.09
C ALA A 870 7.94 -1.66 23.13
N PRO A 871 9.24 -1.36 23.07
CA PRO A 871 9.84 -0.33 23.92
C PRO A 871 9.33 1.07 23.57
N TRP A 872 9.07 1.88 24.59
CA TRP A 872 8.38 3.16 24.46
C TRP A 872 8.99 4.22 25.36
N CYS A 873 8.51 5.46 25.27
CA CYS A 873 8.85 6.53 26.21
C CYS A 873 7.71 7.55 26.37
N TYR A 874 7.69 8.27 27.50
CA TYR A 874 6.96 9.55 27.57
C TYR A 874 7.59 10.53 26.59
N THR A 875 6.82 11.44 25.98
CA THR A 875 7.39 12.40 25.00
C THR A 875 7.58 13.80 25.60
N THR A 876 8.41 14.63 25.00
CA THR A 876 8.54 16.06 25.38
C THR A 876 7.44 16.96 24.80
N ASP A 877 6.55 16.42 23.97
CA ASP A 877 5.37 17.11 23.45
C ASP A 877 4.23 17.09 24.49
N SER A 878 3.55 18.22 24.71
CA SER A 878 2.45 18.32 25.68
C SER A 878 1.19 17.59 25.26
N GLU A 879 0.96 17.39 23.96
CA GLU A 879 -0.23 16.71 23.45
C GLU A 879 -0.03 15.19 23.43
N THR A 880 1.17 14.71 23.05
CA THR A 880 1.49 13.28 23.02
C THR A 880 2.05 12.80 24.36
N ARG A 881 1.22 12.13 25.18
CA ARG A 881 1.63 11.63 26.51
C ARG A 881 2.81 10.66 26.45
N TYR A 882 2.69 9.60 25.66
CA TYR A 882 3.72 8.58 25.44
C TYR A 882 3.55 7.97 24.05
N GLU A 883 4.59 7.32 23.54
CA GLU A 883 4.57 6.70 22.22
C GLU A 883 5.63 5.58 22.12
N MET A 884 5.39 4.59 21.27
CA MET A 884 6.33 3.50 20.97
C MET A 884 7.56 4.03 20.21
N CYS A 885 8.70 3.35 20.36
CA CYS A 885 9.92 3.62 19.63
C CYS A 885 10.19 2.55 18.57
N ASP A 886 10.85 2.95 17.49
CA ASP A 886 11.25 2.05 16.40
C ASP A 886 12.67 1.49 16.67
N ILE A 887 12.77 0.19 16.94
CA ILE A 887 14.01 -0.48 17.36
C ILE A 887 14.11 -1.85 16.65
N PRO A 888 15.21 -2.13 15.92
CA PRO A 888 15.35 -3.36 15.12
C PRO A 888 15.61 -4.60 15.98
N PHE A 889 15.36 -5.80 15.45
CA PHE A 889 15.73 -7.05 16.12
C PHE A 889 17.23 -7.35 15.96
N CYS A 890 17.87 -7.95 16.97
CA CYS A 890 19.30 -8.30 16.94
C CYS A 890 19.64 -9.49 16.02
N GLN A 891 18.62 -10.17 15.48
CA GLN A 891 18.76 -11.29 14.55
C GLN A 891 17.74 -11.13 13.42
N ASP A 892 17.93 -10.12 12.57
CA ASP A 892 17.65 -10.36 11.16
C ASP A 892 18.66 -11.39 10.66
N LEU A 893 18.17 -12.60 10.36
CA LEU A 893 19.00 -13.71 9.87
C LEU A 893 19.80 -13.25 8.66
N ALA A 894 21.10 -13.57 8.58
CA ALA A 894 21.91 -13.12 7.45
C ALA A 894 21.41 -13.71 6.13
N CYS A 895 20.88 -14.94 6.18
CA CYS A 895 20.21 -15.59 5.06
C CYS A 895 18.84 -15.00 4.68
N ARG A 896 18.21 -14.16 5.53
CA ARG A 896 16.93 -13.46 5.21
C ARG A 896 17.08 -12.46 4.07
N SER A 897 18.31 -11.97 3.84
CA SER A 897 18.65 -11.12 2.69
C SER A 897 18.86 -11.89 1.39
N SER A 898 18.66 -13.22 1.38
CA SER A 898 18.96 -14.13 0.27
C SER A 898 20.34 -13.87 -0.39
N PRO A 899 21.44 -13.79 0.40
CA PRO A 899 22.73 -13.31 -0.09
C PRO A 899 23.48 -14.34 -0.95
N CYS A 900 22.84 -15.48 -1.25
CA CYS A 900 23.38 -16.57 -2.05
C CYS A 900 22.70 -16.63 -3.41
N GLU A 901 23.37 -16.08 -4.40
CA GLU A 901 22.93 -16.01 -5.79
C GLU A 901 22.92 -17.40 -6.47
N ASN A 902 22.30 -17.47 -7.65
CA ASN A 902 22.33 -18.66 -8.53
C ASN A 902 21.88 -19.97 -7.86
N LYS A 903 20.90 -19.90 -6.94
CA LYS A 903 20.38 -21.02 -6.12
C LYS A 903 21.37 -21.57 -5.07
N GLY A 904 22.34 -20.77 -4.64
CA GLY A 904 23.23 -21.12 -3.52
C GLY A 904 22.45 -21.33 -2.23
N ILE A 905 22.72 -22.44 -1.54
CA ILE A 905 22.07 -22.73 -0.25
C ILE A 905 22.79 -21.93 0.82
N CYS A 906 22.09 -20.96 1.41
CA CYS A 906 22.61 -20.14 2.50
C CYS A 906 22.66 -20.94 3.81
N ALA A 907 23.79 -20.87 4.51
CA ALA A 907 23.95 -21.41 5.86
C ALA A 907 24.46 -20.30 6.80
N GLU A 908 23.86 -20.19 7.97
CA GLU A 908 24.26 -19.26 9.02
C GLU A 908 25.59 -19.71 9.66
N GLU A 909 26.57 -18.81 9.82
CA GLU A 909 27.79 -19.04 10.59
C GLU A 909 28.02 -17.90 11.60
N ALA A 910 28.84 -18.14 12.63
CA ALA A 910 29.06 -17.16 13.70
C ALA A 910 29.77 -15.89 13.18
N GLY A 911 28.98 -14.85 12.87
CA GLY A 911 29.44 -13.56 12.34
C GLY A 911 29.02 -13.26 10.90
N GLY A 912 28.16 -14.06 10.26
CA GLY A 912 27.63 -13.79 8.93
C GLY A 912 26.95 -15.00 8.29
N PHE A 913 26.84 -14.98 6.96
CA PHE A 913 26.32 -16.11 6.17
C PHE A 913 27.46 -16.82 5.40
N LYS A 914 27.15 -18.00 4.88
CA LYS A 914 28.02 -18.76 3.99
C LYS A 914 27.22 -19.51 2.94
N CYS A 915 27.55 -19.31 1.67
CA CYS A 915 26.83 -19.93 0.58
C CYS A 915 27.45 -21.27 0.16
N LYS A 916 26.63 -22.31 0.13
CA LYS A 916 26.96 -23.61 -0.48
C LYS A 916 26.49 -23.58 -1.94
N CYS A 917 27.43 -23.37 -2.86
CA CYS A 917 27.09 -23.12 -4.26
C CYS A 917 26.64 -24.37 -5.03
N PRO A 918 25.70 -24.23 -5.98
CA PRO A 918 25.30 -25.34 -6.85
C PRO A 918 26.37 -25.65 -7.89
N TYR A 919 26.28 -26.83 -8.48
CA TYR A 919 27.14 -27.24 -9.60
C TYR A 919 27.06 -26.20 -10.74
N GLY A 920 28.22 -25.65 -11.13
CA GLY A 920 28.30 -24.56 -12.11
C GLY A 920 28.53 -23.16 -11.52
N TYR A 921 28.60 -22.99 -10.19
CA TYR A 921 28.79 -21.69 -9.52
C TYR A 921 29.79 -21.76 -8.36
N THR A 922 30.48 -20.64 -8.11
CA THR A 922 31.54 -20.46 -7.09
C THR A 922 31.54 -19.02 -6.54
N GLY A 923 32.38 -18.77 -5.52
CA GLY A 923 32.49 -17.49 -4.82
C GLY A 923 31.62 -17.42 -3.57
N ASP A 924 31.91 -16.45 -2.69
CA ASP A 924 31.32 -16.37 -1.34
C ASP A 924 29.79 -16.17 -1.34
N THR A 925 29.25 -15.54 -2.39
CA THR A 925 27.80 -15.39 -2.66
C THR A 925 27.28 -16.32 -3.75
N CYS A 926 28.10 -17.22 -4.31
CA CYS A 926 27.76 -18.02 -5.51
C CYS A 926 27.44 -17.21 -6.78
N SER A 927 27.77 -15.92 -6.80
CA SER A 927 27.66 -15.00 -7.95
C SER A 927 28.47 -15.41 -9.17
N THR A 928 29.58 -16.15 -8.99
CA THR A 928 30.55 -16.39 -10.06
C THR A 928 30.27 -17.71 -10.76
N ARG A 929 29.84 -17.65 -12.03
CA ARG A 929 29.63 -18.84 -12.86
C ARG A 929 30.96 -19.57 -13.14
N ASP A 930 31.07 -20.80 -12.64
CA ASP A 930 32.19 -21.70 -12.86
C ASP A 930 32.13 -22.28 -14.28
N LYS A 931 32.91 -21.66 -15.18
CA LYS A 931 32.99 -22.02 -16.61
C LYS A 931 33.56 -23.43 -16.86
N THR A 932 33.95 -24.17 -15.83
CA THR A 932 34.45 -25.55 -15.95
C THR A 932 33.35 -26.62 -15.87
N LYS A 933 32.15 -26.26 -15.39
CA LYS A 933 31.05 -27.20 -15.08
C LYS A 933 29.80 -26.93 -15.94
N GLU A 934 29.79 -27.49 -17.14
CA GLU A 934 28.58 -27.62 -17.96
C GLU A 934 27.67 -28.75 -17.41
N ASP A 935 26.35 -28.58 -17.48
CA ASP A 935 25.36 -29.63 -17.14
C ASP A 935 25.11 -30.55 -18.35
N CYS A 936 26.01 -31.53 -18.51
CA CYS A 936 26.10 -32.36 -19.71
C CYS A 936 26.81 -33.69 -19.41
N LYS A 937 26.73 -34.65 -20.34
CA LYS A 937 27.49 -35.91 -20.32
C LYS A 937 28.68 -35.89 -21.28
N ARG A 938 29.72 -36.67 -20.97
CA ARG A 938 30.93 -36.88 -21.79
C ARG A 938 31.06 -38.31 -22.32
N SER A 939 30.54 -39.30 -21.60
CA SER A 939 30.40 -40.68 -22.11
C SER A 939 29.07 -40.88 -22.84
N THR A 940 29.00 -41.94 -23.65
CA THR A 940 27.77 -42.29 -24.38
C THR A 940 26.61 -42.65 -23.46
N ASN A 941 26.89 -43.36 -22.35
CA ASN A 941 25.90 -43.79 -21.35
C ASN A 941 25.74 -42.82 -20.16
N GLY A 942 26.57 -41.77 -20.04
CA GLY A 942 26.47 -40.77 -18.98
C GLY A 942 26.67 -41.33 -17.56
N PHE A 943 27.51 -42.35 -17.36
CA PHE A 943 27.74 -42.93 -16.02
C PHE A 943 28.32 -41.92 -15.01
N GLU A 944 29.07 -40.94 -15.52
CA GLU A 944 29.67 -39.81 -14.79
C GLU A 944 28.71 -38.66 -14.56
N TYR A 945 27.52 -38.67 -15.18
CA TYR A 945 26.62 -37.52 -15.14
C TYR A 945 26.20 -37.21 -13.69
N ARG A 946 26.54 -36.01 -13.21
CA ARG A 946 26.21 -35.48 -11.88
C ARG A 946 25.45 -34.15 -11.92
N GLY A 947 24.98 -33.75 -13.10
CA GLY A 947 24.20 -32.52 -13.28
C GLY A 947 22.79 -32.58 -12.64
N MET A 948 21.97 -31.58 -12.95
CA MET A 948 20.71 -31.30 -12.25
C MET A 948 19.45 -31.55 -13.09
N ILE A 949 19.57 -32.10 -14.30
CA ILE A 949 18.39 -32.49 -15.09
C ILE A 949 17.61 -33.55 -14.30
N ASN A 950 16.32 -33.31 -14.07
CA ASN A 950 15.39 -34.17 -13.34
C ASN A 950 14.07 -34.38 -14.10
N THR A 951 14.15 -34.31 -15.42
CA THR A 951 13.05 -34.56 -16.36
C THR A 951 13.41 -35.66 -17.35
N THR A 952 12.44 -36.52 -17.66
CA THR A 952 12.61 -37.60 -18.64
C THR A 952 12.47 -37.07 -20.07
N ILE A 953 12.84 -37.88 -21.07
CA ILE A 953 12.65 -37.55 -22.50
C ILE A 953 11.18 -37.29 -22.90
N SER A 954 10.22 -37.68 -22.06
CA SER A 954 8.79 -37.38 -22.24
C SER A 954 8.29 -36.26 -21.31
N ASN A 955 9.18 -35.44 -20.76
CA ASN A 955 8.90 -34.42 -19.75
C ASN A 955 8.17 -34.92 -18.49
N ARG A 956 8.39 -36.17 -18.06
CA ARG A 956 7.93 -36.61 -16.73
C ARG A 956 8.93 -36.16 -15.66
N THR A 957 8.42 -35.73 -14.52
CA THR A 957 9.25 -35.39 -13.36
C THR A 957 9.86 -36.65 -12.75
N CYS A 958 11.15 -36.59 -12.41
CA CYS A 958 11.81 -37.65 -11.68
C CYS A 958 11.34 -37.72 -10.22
N GLN A 959 11.09 -38.94 -9.75
CA GLN A 959 10.93 -39.29 -8.33
C GLN A 959 12.28 -39.11 -7.60
N ARG A 960 12.25 -38.64 -6.35
CA ARG A 960 13.46 -38.58 -5.52
C ARG A 960 14.04 -39.97 -5.29
N TRP A 961 15.36 -40.12 -5.40
CA TRP A 961 16.03 -41.38 -5.16
C TRP A 961 15.91 -41.87 -3.72
N ASP A 962 15.65 -41.02 -2.73
CA ASP A 962 15.40 -41.43 -1.34
C ASP A 962 13.92 -41.71 -1.02
N SER A 963 13.01 -41.54 -1.99
CA SER A 963 11.59 -41.86 -1.87
C SER A 963 11.27 -43.23 -2.47
N ASP A 964 10.42 -44.00 -1.78
CA ASP A 964 9.81 -45.24 -2.30
C ASP A 964 8.38 -45.01 -2.88
N ILE A 965 7.99 -43.76 -3.08
CA ILE A 965 6.66 -43.35 -3.57
C ILE A 965 6.80 -42.48 -4.84
N PRO A 966 6.06 -42.75 -5.93
CA PRO A 966 5.11 -43.86 -6.11
C PRO A 966 5.77 -45.22 -6.38
N HIS A 967 7.05 -45.29 -6.73
CA HIS A 967 7.74 -46.52 -7.11
C HIS A 967 8.81 -46.94 -6.10
N GLY A 968 8.51 -47.88 -5.21
CA GLY A 968 9.52 -48.44 -4.30
C GLY A 968 10.68 -49.11 -5.02
N HIS A 969 11.92 -48.87 -4.58
CA HIS A 969 13.14 -49.31 -5.25
C HIS A 969 14.35 -49.48 -4.30
N ASN A 970 15.50 -49.87 -4.86
CA ASN A 970 16.71 -50.25 -4.09
C ASN A 970 17.86 -49.22 -4.17
N PHE A 971 17.62 -48.04 -4.77
CA PHE A 971 18.65 -47.05 -5.06
C PHE A 971 18.74 -45.90 -4.05
N ASN A 972 18.21 -46.13 -2.84
CA ASN A 972 17.87 -45.09 -1.87
C ASN A 972 19.06 -44.39 -1.21
N ASN A 973 20.29 -44.84 -1.51
CA ASN A 973 21.54 -44.29 -1.02
C ASN A 973 22.32 -43.47 -2.06
N LEU A 974 21.72 -43.13 -3.22
CA LEU A 974 22.43 -42.39 -4.28
C LEU A 974 22.75 -40.92 -3.97
N ASN A 975 22.14 -40.34 -2.92
CA ASN A 975 22.34 -38.96 -2.47
C ASN A 975 22.37 -37.93 -3.63
N ALA A 976 21.32 -37.97 -4.45
CA ALA A 976 21.24 -37.28 -5.73
C ALA A 976 19.87 -36.59 -5.95
N GLU A 977 19.17 -36.22 -4.87
CA GLU A 977 17.81 -35.67 -4.89
C GLU A 977 16.89 -36.47 -5.84
N ASN A 978 16.34 -35.84 -6.89
CA ASN A 978 15.63 -36.51 -7.99
C ASN A 978 16.36 -36.39 -9.34
N TYR A 979 17.65 -36.03 -9.36
CA TYR A 979 18.38 -35.79 -10.61
C TYR A 979 18.63 -37.10 -11.38
N CYS A 980 18.59 -37.06 -12.70
CA CYS A 980 18.85 -38.22 -13.56
C CYS A 980 20.26 -38.79 -13.30
N ARG A 981 20.36 -40.10 -13.14
CA ARG A 981 21.63 -40.81 -12.88
C ARG A 981 21.66 -42.10 -13.69
N ASN A 982 22.85 -42.70 -13.80
CA ASN A 982 22.99 -44.04 -14.38
C ASN A 982 23.71 -44.96 -13.38
N PRO A 983 23.01 -45.45 -12.34
CA PRO A 983 23.63 -46.24 -11.27
C PRO A 983 23.91 -47.69 -11.68
N ASP A 984 23.21 -48.21 -12.67
CA ASP A 984 23.14 -49.62 -13.07
C ASP A 984 23.61 -49.90 -14.51
N ASN A 985 24.14 -48.89 -15.20
CA ASN A 985 24.73 -48.97 -16.53
C ASN A 985 23.71 -49.27 -17.65
N GLU A 986 22.55 -48.62 -17.58
CA GLU A 986 21.61 -48.48 -18.69
C GLU A 986 22.22 -47.69 -19.87
N PRO A 987 21.60 -47.67 -21.07
CA PRO A 987 22.14 -46.95 -22.24
C PRO A 987 22.25 -45.43 -22.08
N GLU A 988 21.48 -44.83 -21.17
CA GLU A 988 21.38 -43.40 -20.91
C GLU A 988 21.10 -43.14 -19.42
N PRO A 989 21.42 -41.94 -18.87
CA PRO A 989 20.94 -41.53 -17.56
C PRO A 989 19.41 -41.53 -17.50
N TRP A 990 18.87 -41.98 -16.37
CA TRP A 990 17.45 -42.21 -16.18
C TRP A 990 17.01 -41.86 -14.76
N CYS A 991 15.72 -41.93 -14.50
CA CYS A 991 15.15 -41.84 -13.17
C CYS A 991 13.83 -42.63 -13.05
N TYR A 992 13.44 -42.97 -11.83
CA TYR A 992 12.05 -43.31 -11.55
C TYR A 992 11.18 -42.07 -11.76
N THR A 993 9.92 -42.21 -12.18
CA THR A 993 9.06 -41.05 -12.47
C THR A 993 7.95 -40.88 -11.45
N THR A 994 7.47 -39.66 -11.23
CA THR A 994 6.34 -39.41 -10.32
C THR A 994 4.98 -39.89 -10.87
N ASP A 995 4.91 -40.36 -12.13
CA ASP A 995 3.71 -40.96 -12.73
C ASP A 995 3.55 -42.42 -12.24
N PRO A 996 2.49 -42.77 -11.49
CA PRO A 996 2.26 -44.13 -10.99
C PRO A 996 2.13 -45.19 -12.10
N ASN A 997 1.85 -44.77 -13.34
CA ASN A 997 1.70 -45.66 -14.50
C ASN A 997 3.01 -45.86 -15.27
N LYS A 998 4.05 -45.05 -14.99
CA LYS A 998 5.35 -45.10 -15.67
C LYS A 998 6.47 -45.20 -14.64
N ARG A 999 6.88 -46.45 -14.34
CA ARG A 999 7.86 -46.74 -13.29
C ARG A 999 9.17 -45.96 -13.42
N TRP A 1000 9.79 -45.96 -14.60
CA TRP A 1000 11.04 -45.25 -14.86
C TRP A 1000 11.16 -44.90 -16.34
N GLU A 1001 12.02 -43.93 -16.67
CA GLU A 1001 12.26 -43.48 -18.04
C GLU A 1001 13.64 -42.80 -18.16
N ILE A 1002 14.23 -42.84 -19.36
CA ILE A 1002 15.50 -42.16 -19.67
C ILE A 1002 15.32 -40.64 -19.73
N CYS A 1003 16.41 -39.90 -19.46
CA CYS A 1003 16.48 -38.45 -19.54
C CYS A 1003 17.27 -38.00 -20.77
N ASP A 1004 16.90 -36.85 -21.34
CA ASP A 1004 17.61 -36.27 -22.49
C ASP A 1004 18.78 -35.41 -22.01
N ILE A 1005 19.95 -36.03 -21.84
CA ILE A 1005 21.16 -35.37 -21.33
C ILE A 1005 22.06 -34.96 -22.50
N PRO A 1006 22.34 -33.66 -22.71
CA PRO A 1006 23.16 -33.20 -23.82
C PRO A 1006 24.63 -33.61 -23.65
N PHE A 1007 25.33 -33.82 -24.77
CA PHE A 1007 26.79 -34.00 -24.76
C PHE A 1007 27.50 -32.67 -24.53
N CYS A 1008 28.56 -32.68 -23.72
CA CYS A 1008 29.35 -31.49 -23.43
C CYS A 1008 30.00 -30.91 -24.70
N THR A 1009 29.86 -29.59 -24.89
CA THR A 1009 30.42 -28.90 -26.07
C THR A 1009 31.85 -28.42 -25.81
N THR A 1010 32.22 -28.24 -24.54
CA THR A 1010 33.58 -27.89 -24.13
C THR A 1010 34.54 -29.09 -24.27
N PRO A 1011 35.80 -28.89 -24.71
CA PRO A 1011 36.85 -29.90 -24.61
C PRO A 1011 37.04 -30.36 -23.15
N ALA A 1012 37.34 -31.65 -22.96
CA ALA A 1012 37.68 -32.16 -21.63
C ALA A 1012 38.97 -31.52 -21.10
N GLN A 1013 39.02 -31.24 -19.81
CA GLN A 1013 40.21 -30.67 -19.17
C GLN A 1013 41.29 -31.75 -18.96
N GLU A 1014 42.56 -31.36 -19.13
CA GLU A 1014 43.72 -32.21 -18.87
C GLU A 1014 44.22 -32.10 -17.41
N CYS A 1015 43.31 -31.79 -16.48
CA CYS A 1015 43.54 -31.73 -15.03
C CYS A 1015 42.30 -32.26 -14.28
N VAL A 1016 42.47 -32.65 -13.02
CA VAL A 1016 41.35 -33.01 -12.10
C VAL A 1016 40.94 -31.80 -11.27
N SER A 1017 39.63 -31.55 -11.14
CA SER A 1017 39.09 -30.53 -10.22
C SER A 1017 38.43 -31.13 -8.97
N SER A 1018 38.05 -32.42 -9.01
CA SER A 1018 37.52 -33.13 -7.85
C SER A 1018 38.64 -33.67 -6.94
N LEU A 1019 38.27 -34.06 -5.71
CA LEU A 1019 39.23 -34.55 -4.72
C LEU A 1019 39.92 -35.87 -5.14
N TYR A 1020 39.20 -36.73 -5.87
CA TYR A 1020 39.63 -38.08 -6.28
C TYR A 1020 39.72 -38.27 -7.82
N GLY A 1021 39.44 -37.23 -8.61
CA GLY A 1021 39.53 -37.26 -10.07
C GLY A 1021 38.44 -38.04 -10.81
N GLU A 1022 37.28 -38.27 -10.19
CA GLU A 1022 36.08 -38.81 -10.85
C GLU A 1022 35.54 -37.93 -11.98
N ASP A 1023 36.00 -36.67 -12.06
CA ASP A 1023 35.67 -35.69 -13.09
C ASP A 1023 36.64 -35.69 -14.30
N TYR A 1024 37.71 -36.49 -14.28
CA TYR A 1024 38.72 -36.47 -15.33
C TYR A 1024 38.30 -37.22 -16.60
N PHE A 1025 38.15 -36.45 -17.68
CA PHE A 1025 37.83 -36.94 -19.02
C PHE A 1025 38.89 -36.61 -20.09
N GLY A 1026 40.08 -36.15 -19.68
CA GLY A 1026 41.21 -35.87 -20.58
C GLY A 1026 41.79 -37.11 -21.27
N THR A 1027 42.89 -36.90 -21.99
CA THR A 1027 43.46 -37.85 -22.97
C THR A 1027 44.76 -38.54 -22.52
N VAL A 1028 45.16 -38.40 -21.25
CA VAL A 1028 46.29 -39.16 -20.69
C VAL A 1028 46.00 -40.66 -20.79
N ARG A 1029 46.92 -41.41 -21.41
CA ARG A 1029 46.82 -42.87 -21.69
C ARG A 1029 48.07 -43.65 -21.22
N GLN A 1030 48.76 -43.11 -20.22
CA GLN A 1030 49.94 -43.71 -19.61
C GLN A 1030 49.87 -43.55 -18.09
N THR A 1031 50.36 -44.56 -17.38
CA THR A 1031 50.50 -44.55 -15.92
C THR A 1031 51.61 -43.58 -15.51
N LYS A 1032 51.67 -43.20 -14.23
CA LYS A 1032 52.74 -42.38 -13.63
C LYS A 1032 54.15 -42.96 -13.83
N ASN A 1033 54.24 -44.27 -14.09
CA ASN A 1033 55.48 -44.99 -14.35
C ASN A 1033 55.79 -45.13 -15.86
N GLY A 1034 55.02 -44.47 -16.74
CA GLY A 1034 55.20 -44.48 -18.19
C GLY A 1034 54.69 -45.73 -18.91
N ILE A 1035 53.95 -46.61 -18.21
CA ILE A 1035 53.40 -47.83 -18.82
C ILE A 1035 52.14 -47.45 -19.60
N PRO A 1036 52.00 -47.84 -20.88
CA PRO A 1036 50.79 -47.55 -21.65
C PRO A 1036 49.56 -48.29 -21.10
N CYS A 1037 48.41 -47.62 -21.19
CA CYS A 1037 47.13 -48.19 -20.78
C CYS A 1037 46.61 -49.22 -21.79
N GLN A 1038 45.95 -50.26 -21.28
CA GLN A 1038 45.09 -51.16 -22.04
C GLN A 1038 43.77 -50.45 -22.33
N LYS A 1039 43.21 -50.64 -23.54
CA LYS A 1039 41.88 -50.11 -23.88
C LYS A 1039 40.83 -50.73 -22.96
N TRP A 1040 39.92 -49.90 -22.46
CA TRP A 1040 38.81 -50.36 -21.63
C TRP A 1040 37.87 -51.30 -22.37
N SER A 1041 37.80 -51.29 -23.69
CA SER A 1041 37.02 -52.25 -24.48
C SER A 1041 37.69 -53.61 -24.65
N ASP A 1042 39.02 -53.71 -24.45
CA ASP A 1042 39.78 -54.95 -24.61
C ASP A 1042 39.79 -55.78 -23.31
N LEU A 1043 39.78 -57.11 -23.44
CA LEU A 1043 39.87 -58.06 -22.31
C LEU A 1043 41.24 -58.76 -22.19
N THR A 1044 42.25 -58.22 -22.89
CA THR A 1044 43.61 -58.77 -22.96
C THR A 1044 44.64 -57.63 -22.96
N PRO A 1045 45.75 -57.73 -22.21
CA PRO A 1045 46.16 -58.87 -21.37
C PRO A 1045 45.29 -59.09 -20.13
N HIS A 1046 44.61 -58.06 -19.60
CA HIS A 1046 43.83 -58.17 -18.37
C HIS A 1046 42.33 -58.20 -18.63
N SER A 1047 41.68 -59.33 -18.34
CA SER A 1047 40.21 -59.43 -18.33
C SER A 1047 39.61 -58.67 -17.13
N HIS A 1048 38.58 -57.86 -17.37
CA HIS A 1048 37.92 -57.01 -16.37
C HIS A 1048 36.46 -56.66 -16.75
N SER A 1049 35.66 -56.23 -15.77
CA SER A 1049 34.22 -55.94 -15.94
C SER A 1049 33.90 -54.54 -16.51
N TYR A 1050 34.87 -53.64 -16.64
CA TYR A 1050 34.64 -52.27 -17.13
C TYR A 1050 34.45 -52.15 -18.65
N ASN A 1051 34.53 -53.26 -19.39
CA ASN A 1051 34.47 -53.28 -20.85
C ASN A 1051 33.11 -52.98 -21.46
N THR A 1052 32.06 -52.90 -20.63
CA THR A 1052 30.75 -52.36 -21.01
C THR A 1052 30.61 -50.89 -20.58
N LYS A 1053 31.00 -50.56 -19.35
CA LYS A 1053 30.83 -49.22 -18.73
C LYS A 1053 31.73 -48.14 -19.34
N LEU A 1054 32.96 -48.49 -19.72
CA LEU A 1054 33.97 -47.56 -20.25
C LEU A 1054 34.34 -47.88 -21.72
N LYS A 1055 33.49 -48.61 -22.44
CA LYS A 1055 33.75 -49.12 -23.80
C LYS A 1055 34.17 -48.06 -24.83
N ASP A 1056 33.81 -46.80 -24.59
CA ASP A 1056 34.00 -45.63 -25.45
C ASP A 1056 35.11 -44.68 -24.95
N GLN A 1057 35.75 -44.98 -23.81
CA GLN A 1057 36.81 -44.17 -23.19
C GLN A 1057 38.22 -44.52 -23.69
N ASP A 1058 38.33 -45.19 -24.83
CA ASP A 1058 39.57 -45.71 -25.43
C ASP A 1058 40.45 -46.45 -24.41
N ASP A 1059 41.71 -46.03 -24.22
CA ASP A 1059 42.65 -46.45 -23.18
C ASP A 1059 42.96 -45.28 -22.21
N TYR A 1060 42.12 -44.24 -22.18
CA TYR A 1060 42.39 -43.06 -21.36
C TYR A 1060 42.22 -43.36 -19.87
N CYS A 1061 43.02 -42.70 -19.03
CA CYS A 1061 42.92 -42.81 -17.58
C CYS A 1061 41.57 -42.31 -17.08
N ARG A 1062 40.92 -43.07 -16.21
CA ARG A 1062 39.58 -42.78 -15.67
C ARG A 1062 39.49 -43.19 -14.21
N ASN A 1063 38.51 -42.65 -13.48
CA ASN A 1063 38.17 -43.14 -12.14
C ASN A 1063 36.68 -43.59 -12.09
N PRO A 1064 36.36 -44.86 -12.46
CA PRO A 1064 34.98 -45.32 -12.58
C PRO A 1064 34.26 -45.66 -11.25
N THR A 1065 34.90 -45.41 -10.10
CA THR A 1065 34.47 -45.81 -8.76
C THR A 1065 34.48 -44.64 -7.78
N ALA A 1066 33.39 -44.44 -7.04
CA ALA A 1066 33.31 -43.46 -5.95
C ALA A 1066 32.50 -44.02 -4.76
N PRO A 1067 32.81 -43.66 -3.49
CA PRO A 1067 34.04 -43.03 -3.00
C PRO A 1067 35.01 -44.04 -2.36
N GLY A 1068 36.30 -43.85 -2.64
CA GLY A 1068 37.45 -44.52 -2.02
C GLY A 1068 38.72 -43.84 -2.52
N ASP A 1069 39.85 -43.97 -1.82
CA ASP A 1069 41.07 -43.11 -1.94
C ASP A 1069 41.86 -43.20 -3.28
N ASN A 1070 41.23 -43.62 -4.37
CA ASN A 1070 41.86 -43.84 -5.66
C ASN A 1070 41.81 -42.57 -6.53
N PHE A 1071 42.95 -42.17 -7.09
CA PHE A 1071 43.09 -41.21 -8.18
C PHE A 1071 42.81 -41.88 -9.54
N PRO A 1072 42.71 -41.18 -10.69
CA PRO A 1072 42.45 -41.82 -11.98
C PRO A 1072 43.56 -42.80 -12.38
N TRP A 1073 43.15 -43.90 -13.00
CA TRP A 1073 43.99 -45.07 -13.26
C TRP A 1073 43.60 -45.74 -14.59
N CYS A 1074 44.37 -46.76 -14.99
CA CYS A 1074 44.02 -47.63 -16.10
C CYS A 1074 44.55 -49.06 -15.87
N TYR A 1075 43.95 -50.04 -16.56
CA TYR A 1075 44.63 -51.32 -16.79
C TYR A 1075 45.85 -51.07 -17.67
N THR A 1076 46.94 -51.83 -17.52
CA THR A 1076 48.16 -51.61 -18.32
C THR A 1076 48.31 -52.66 -19.42
N ILE A 1077 49.07 -52.36 -20.48
CA ILE A 1077 49.39 -53.36 -21.52
C ILE A 1077 50.45 -54.39 -21.06
N ASP A 1078 51.02 -54.22 -19.87
CA ASP A 1078 52.00 -55.15 -19.30
C ASP A 1078 51.28 -56.33 -18.62
N PRO A 1079 51.50 -57.60 -19.06
CA PRO A 1079 50.88 -58.76 -18.45
C PRO A 1079 51.19 -58.97 -16.96
N ASP A 1080 52.31 -58.44 -16.46
CA ASP A 1080 52.72 -58.57 -15.06
C ASP A 1080 52.16 -57.45 -14.16
N ILE A 1081 51.72 -56.33 -14.74
CA ILE A 1081 51.18 -55.17 -14.01
C ILE A 1081 49.72 -54.93 -14.41
N ARG A 1082 48.81 -55.44 -13.58
CA ARG A 1082 47.36 -55.43 -13.86
C ARG A 1082 46.79 -54.03 -14.09
N TRP A 1083 47.11 -53.08 -13.22
CA TRP A 1083 46.66 -51.69 -13.29
C TRP A 1083 47.63 -50.80 -12.52
N ASP A 1084 47.69 -49.50 -12.84
CA ASP A 1084 48.42 -48.50 -12.07
C ASP A 1084 47.77 -47.11 -12.25
N PHE A 1085 48.10 -46.19 -11.36
CA PHE A 1085 47.61 -44.81 -11.36
C PHE A 1085 48.27 -43.96 -12.44
N CYS A 1086 47.54 -42.96 -12.93
CA CYS A 1086 48.05 -41.99 -13.89
C CYS A 1086 48.48 -40.69 -13.18
N ASP A 1087 49.50 -40.03 -13.72
CA ASP A 1087 49.97 -38.73 -13.21
C ASP A 1087 49.20 -37.62 -13.93
N ILE A 1088 48.24 -37.01 -13.23
CA ILE A 1088 47.33 -36.00 -13.77
C ILE A 1088 47.38 -34.78 -12.84
N PRO A 1089 47.64 -33.56 -13.36
CA PRO A 1089 47.72 -32.36 -12.53
C PRO A 1089 46.34 -32.02 -11.94
N ARG A 1090 46.34 -31.33 -10.78
CA ARG A 1090 45.13 -30.68 -10.28
C ARG A 1090 44.90 -29.35 -11.01
N CYS A 1091 43.64 -29.06 -11.29
CA CYS A 1091 43.17 -27.71 -11.57
C CYS A 1091 43.18 -26.87 -10.28
#